data_AF-A0A210PXP3-F1
#
_entry.id   AF-A0A210PXP3-F1
#
_cell.length_a   1.000
_cell.length_b   1.000
_cell.length_c   1.000
_cell.angle_alpha   90.00
_cell.angle_beta   90.00
_cell.angle_gamma   90.00
#
_symmetry.space_group_name_H-M   'P 1'
#
loop_
_entity.id
_entity.type
_entity.pdbx_description
1 polymer ?
#
loop_
_entity_poly.entity_id
_entity_poly.type
_entity_poly.pdbx_seq_one_letter_code
_entity_poly.pdbx_strand_id
1 'polypeptide(L)'
;MNRGNGQTVFTLSMFGLVLFWFGATVVSCTDLQLQVITVATKTNDGLRRYMQSAQKYGYDVKVLGFGQEWEGGNMELGVGGGQKINMMKEGLQEFAGRDDLLLMFTDSYDVVFTNTAEELLKKFKKFDARVLFSAEGYCWPNQELADLYPEVKQQESRFLCSGGFIGYAKDIVEIINHKAIRNKEDDQLYYTEIFLDKTLREKWSIKLDTKSEIFQNLHGVLGDVDLKFVGSRSYLYNSKTGTTPIVIHGNGPIKPEFNRIANYLGDGWTQSMGCQSCGRDYISLRDVKDEDFPTVLVAVMIEQPTPFLNEFLGHIRDQIYPKQKIDLFVHNKVKYHDEAVSNFLETVKDEYHSINHLRADDHVTEVQARNWALEECAKRKCQYFFNVDSTSQLRHQGGLHILIETNRTVLAPVLTRPYQLWSNWWGALNKNGFYARSDDYMDIVQNHRMGLWNVPFITGTYLIHGSLVPSLLGAYTSSDLDPDMAFCKVIREMGTFMFVSNMFMYGHQTDPDNFETTHKNNDLFELFNNPWDWELKYIHQNYSISLDPNYTLPMPCPDVFWFPIVTDAFCDELISEMENHGQWSGGRNSHKDERLATGYENVPTVDIHMNQIGFERHWLHFLKIYISKLQQRAYEGYFHDPPHAIMNFVVRYRPDEQPFLKPHHDSSTFTINIALNTPDVDFEGGGCRFIRYNCSVQSTKKGWMLMHPGRLTHYHEGLHTTKGTRYIMVSFVDP
;
A
#
# COMPACT_ATOMS: atom_id res chain seq x y z
N MET A 1 7.63 63.27 -51.53
CA MET A 1 8.30 62.88 -52.79
C MET A 1 7.73 61.53 -53.20
N ASN A 2 6.73 61.51 -54.11
CA ASN A 2 6.85 61.09 -55.53
C ASN A 2 7.54 59.71 -55.69
N ARG A 3 7.07 58.73 -56.47
CA ARG A 3 5.92 58.44 -57.36
C ARG A 3 6.12 56.94 -57.71
N GLY A 4 5.10 56.10 -57.82
CA GLY A 4 4.28 55.88 -59.03
C GLY A 4 3.63 54.50 -58.89
N ASN A 5 2.31 54.35 -59.02
CA ASN A 5 1.44 54.37 -60.21
C ASN A 5 1.52 53.12 -61.09
N GLY A 6 0.39 52.39 -61.13
CA GLY A 6 0.09 51.32 -62.07
C GLY A 6 -1.32 50.75 -61.80
N GLN A 7 -2.36 51.52 -62.16
CA GLN A 7 -3.74 51.05 -62.29
C GLN A 7 -3.97 50.50 -63.70
N THR A 8 -4.74 49.41 -63.83
CA THR A 8 -5.47 49.09 -65.07
C THR A 8 -6.90 48.65 -64.73
N VAL A 9 -7.83 49.21 -65.49
CA VAL A 9 -9.29 49.15 -65.41
C VAL A 9 -9.83 48.05 -66.34
N PHE A 10 -10.98 47.44 -66.04
CA PHE A 10 -12.19 47.35 -66.91
C PHE A 10 -13.13 46.15 -66.62
N THR A 11 -14.34 46.53 -66.18
CA THR A 11 -15.70 46.08 -66.56
C THR A 11 -16.09 44.62 -66.79
N LEU A 12 -17.15 44.26 -66.05
CA LEU A 12 -18.29 43.38 -66.35
C LEU A 12 -18.44 42.84 -67.79
N SER A 13 -18.62 41.53 -67.87
CA SER A 13 -19.44 40.87 -68.89
C SER A 13 -20.15 39.65 -68.30
N MET A 14 -21.48 39.74 -68.24
CA MET A 14 -22.42 38.69 -67.86
C MET A 14 -22.56 37.69 -69.02
N PHE A 15 -22.31 36.40 -68.78
CA PHE A 15 -22.84 35.31 -69.60
C PHE A 15 -23.11 34.12 -68.70
N GLY A 16 -24.37 33.70 -68.65
CA GLY A 16 -24.84 32.56 -67.88
C GLY A 16 -24.30 31.25 -68.45
N LEU A 17 -24.02 30.30 -67.56
CA LEU A 17 -23.88 28.90 -67.92
C LEU A 17 -24.57 28.05 -66.85
N VAL A 18 -25.58 27.34 -67.33
CA VAL A 18 -26.42 26.36 -66.65
C VAL A 18 -25.51 25.27 -66.07
N LEU A 19 -25.42 25.22 -64.74
CA LEU A 19 -24.79 24.11 -64.03
C LEU A 19 -25.82 23.00 -63.84
N PHE A 20 -25.65 21.93 -64.60
CA PHE A 20 -26.38 20.68 -64.44
C PHE A 20 -26.20 20.16 -63.03
N TRP A 21 -27.34 19.99 -62.34
CA TRP A 21 -27.45 19.32 -61.06
C TRP A 21 -27.27 17.82 -61.27
N PHE A 22 -26.03 17.32 -61.17
CA PHE A 22 -25.81 15.91 -60.88
C PHE A 22 -25.80 15.75 -59.36
N GLY A 23 -26.98 15.51 -58.80
CA GLY A 23 -27.12 14.93 -57.47
C GLY A 23 -26.52 13.52 -57.50
N ALA A 24 -25.23 13.41 -57.20
CA ALA A 24 -24.69 12.17 -56.67
C ALA A 24 -25.13 12.13 -55.19
N THR A 25 -26.31 11.55 -54.96
CA THR A 25 -26.63 10.98 -53.66
C THR A 25 -25.57 9.92 -53.37
N VAL A 26 -24.53 10.30 -52.64
CA VAL A 26 -23.76 9.34 -51.87
C VAL A 26 -24.71 8.84 -50.78
N VAL A 27 -25.42 7.76 -51.09
CA VAL A 27 -26.15 6.98 -50.11
C VAL A 27 -25.09 6.41 -49.17
N SER A 28 -24.93 7.04 -48.02
CA SER A 28 -24.19 6.48 -46.88
C SER A 28 -24.87 5.17 -46.50
N CYS A 29 -24.17 4.06 -46.70
CA CYS A 29 -24.60 2.71 -46.36
C CYS A 29 -23.90 2.37 -45.02
N THR A 30 -24.47 2.62 -43.84
CA THR A 30 -25.61 1.94 -43.19
C THR A 30 -25.89 2.63 -41.83
N ASP A 31 -27.12 3.11 -41.61
CA ASP A 31 -27.62 3.68 -40.34
C ASP A 31 -27.87 2.60 -39.25
N LEU A 32 -26.92 1.70 -39.01
CA LEU A 32 -27.07 0.67 -37.98
C LEU A 32 -26.87 1.29 -36.58
N GLN A 33 -27.93 1.28 -35.78
CA GLN A 33 -27.88 1.68 -34.37
C GLN A 33 -27.34 0.53 -33.51
N LEU A 34 -26.63 0.86 -32.43
CA LEU A 34 -26.13 -0.11 -31.46
C LEU A 34 -26.72 0.19 -30.08
N GLN A 35 -27.31 -0.81 -29.45
CA GLN A 35 -27.67 -0.78 -28.02
C GLN A 35 -26.94 -1.90 -27.29
N VAL A 36 -26.20 -1.55 -26.25
CA VAL A 36 -25.61 -2.52 -25.33
C VAL A 36 -26.62 -2.89 -24.25
N ILE A 37 -26.77 -4.18 -23.99
CA ILE A 37 -27.65 -4.76 -22.98
C ILE A 37 -26.77 -5.49 -21.97
N THR A 38 -27.05 -5.33 -20.69
CA THR A 38 -26.46 -6.15 -19.64
C THR A 38 -27.51 -6.50 -18.59
N VAL A 39 -27.24 -7.53 -17.80
CA VAL A 39 -27.98 -7.80 -16.55
C VAL A 39 -27.15 -7.34 -15.35
N ALA A 40 -27.81 -6.67 -14.40
CA ALA A 40 -27.29 -6.42 -13.07
C ALA A 40 -28.45 -6.23 -12.08
N THR A 41 -28.44 -6.98 -10.99
CA THR A 41 -29.49 -6.93 -9.96
C THR A 41 -29.24 -5.85 -8.91
N LYS A 42 -27.98 -5.46 -8.71
CA LYS A 42 -27.56 -4.41 -7.77
C LYS A 42 -26.41 -3.59 -8.33
N THR A 43 -26.14 -2.44 -7.73
CA THR A 43 -24.91 -1.69 -8.02
C THR A 43 -23.77 -2.25 -7.16
N ASN A 44 -22.68 -2.66 -7.81
CA ASN A 44 -21.39 -2.99 -7.18
C ASN A 44 -20.23 -2.30 -7.93
N ASP A 45 -19.01 -2.45 -7.44
CA ASP A 45 -17.85 -1.79 -8.05
C ASP A 45 -17.53 -2.33 -9.45
N GLY A 46 -17.84 -3.61 -9.71
CA GLY A 46 -17.76 -4.22 -11.04
C GLY A 46 -18.66 -3.52 -12.07
N LEU A 47 -19.93 -3.33 -11.76
CA LEU A 47 -20.88 -2.60 -12.62
C LEU A 47 -20.45 -1.14 -12.81
N ARG A 48 -19.96 -0.46 -11.76
CA ARG A 48 -19.45 0.91 -11.90
C ARG A 48 -18.27 0.97 -12.88
N ARG A 49 -17.29 0.08 -12.75
CA ARG A 49 -16.16 -0.03 -13.68
C ARG A 49 -16.64 -0.29 -15.12
N TYR A 50 -17.59 -1.21 -15.30
CA TYR A 50 -18.19 -1.51 -16.59
C TYR A 50 -18.83 -0.27 -17.22
N MET A 51 -19.71 0.43 -16.48
CA MET A 51 -20.38 1.65 -16.95
C MET A 51 -19.39 2.77 -17.27
N GLN A 52 -18.34 2.95 -16.46
CA GLN A 52 -17.30 3.94 -16.72
C GLN A 52 -16.55 3.63 -18.03
N SER A 53 -16.22 2.37 -18.28
CA SER A 53 -15.58 1.98 -19.54
C SER A 53 -16.52 2.15 -20.74
N ALA A 54 -17.81 1.80 -20.57
CA ALA A 54 -18.82 1.96 -21.60
C ALA A 54 -19.00 3.43 -22.00
N GLN A 55 -19.18 4.31 -21.00
CA GLN A 55 -19.34 5.76 -21.21
C GLN A 55 -18.11 6.36 -21.91
N LYS A 56 -16.90 5.98 -21.49
CA LYS A 56 -15.65 6.46 -22.09
C LYS A 56 -15.58 6.17 -23.59
N TYR A 57 -16.07 5.01 -24.01
CA TYR A 57 -16.00 4.55 -25.40
C TYR A 57 -17.29 4.77 -26.20
N GLY A 58 -18.24 5.52 -25.65
CA GLY A 58 -19.45 5.95 -26.35
C GLY A 58 -20.50 4.86 -26.51
N TYR A 59 -20.57 3.91 -25.57
CA TYR A 59 -21.63 2.90 -25.55
C TYR A 59 -22.83 3.37 -24.75
N ASP A 60 -24.03 3.18 -25.33
CA ASP A 60 -25.29 3.32 -24.61
C ASP A 60 -25.73 1.97 -24.04
N VAL A 61 -25.85 1.91 -22.70
CA VAL A 61 -26.06 0.67 -21.95
C VAL A 61 -27.44 0.67 -21.30
N LYS A 62 -28.26 -0.32 -21.65
CA LYS A 62 -29.50 -0.67 -20.96
C LYS A 62 -29.24 -1.79 -19.95
N VAL A 63 -29.40 -1.48 -18.67
CA VAL A 63 -29.28 -2.46 -17.58
C VAL A 63 -30.63 -3.09 -17.29
N LEU A 64 -30.72 -4.42 -17.35
CA LEU A 64 -31.91 -5.20 -17.04
C LEU A 64 -31.80 -5.82 -15.65
N GLY A 65 -32.95 -6.05 -15.00
CA GLY A 65 -33.03 -6.77 -13.72
C GLY A 65 -32.67 -5.95 -12.48
N PHE A 66 -32.44 -4.64 -12.60
CA PHE A 66 -32.04 -3.81 -11.47
C PHE A 66 -33.09 -3.80 -10.35
N GLY A 67 -32.67 -4.07 -9.11
CA GLY A 67 -33.55 -4.16 -7.95
C GLY A 67 -34.30 -5.50 -7.82
N GLN A 68 -34.16 -6.43 -8.77
CA GLN A 68 -34.71 -7.77 -8.66
C GLN A 68 -33.78 -8.68 -7.86
N GLU A 69 -34.35 -9.66 -7.14
CA GLU A 69 -33.56 -10.69 -6.47
C GLU A 69 -32.92 -11.63 -7.50
N TRP A 70 -31.67 -12.03 -7.24
CA TRP A 70 -30.96 -12.97 -8.10
C TRP A 70 -31.34 -14.41 -7.72
N GLU A 71 -32.08 -15.06 -8.61
CA GLU A 71 -32.50 -16.46 -8.52
C GLU A 71 -31.73 -17.37 -9.50
N GLY A 72 -30.73 -16.83 -10.19
CA GLY A 72 -29.99 -17.53 -11.23
C GLY A 72 -29.02 -18.61 -10.75
N GLY A 73 -28.96 -18.88 -9.45
CA GLY A 73 -28.01 -19.83 -8.84
C GLY A 73 -26.66 -19.19 -8.51
N ASN A 74 -25.76 -19.96 -7.89
CA ASN A 74 -24.40 -19.49 -7.61
C ASN A 74 -23.48 -19.81 -8.79
N MET A 75 -23.36 -18.85 -9.71
CA MET A 75 -22.53 -18.94 -10.91
C MET A 75 -21.02 -19.00 -10.64
N GLU A 76 -20.57 -18.73 -9.41
CA GLU A 76 -19.16 -18.94 -9.03
C GLU A 76 -18.86 -20.41 -8.70
N LEU A 77 -19.88 -21.17 -8.26
CA LEU A 77 -19.75 -22.57 -7.83
C LEU A 77 -20.23 -23.59 -8.88
N GLY A 78 -20.91 -23.15 -9.95
CA GLY A 78 -21.41 -24.07 -10.96
C GLY A 78 -22.34 -23.41 -11.99
N VAL A 79 -23.20 -24.23 -12.59
CA VAL A 79 -24.15 -23.85 -13.63
C VAL A 79 -25.23 -22.88 -13.14
N GLY A 80 -25.73 -22.04 -14.04
CA GLY A 80 -26.81 -21.10 -13.72
C GLY A 80 -26.94 -19.97 -14.74
N GLY A 81 -27.59 -18.88 -14.34
CA GLY A 81 -27.66 -17.67 -15.16
C GLY A 81 -28.85 -17.59 -16.12
N GLY A 82 -29.71 -18.62 -16.19
CA GLY A 82 -30.92 -18.62 -17.02
C GLY A 82 -31.88 -17.45 -16.72
N GLN A 83 -31.84 -16.89 -15.51
CA GLN A 83 -32.55 -15.64 -15.17
C GLN A 83 -32.15 -14.48 -16.09
N LYS A 84 -30.89 -14.40 -16.55
CA LYS A 84 -30.44 -13.37 -17.50
C LYS A 84 -31.24 -13.44 -18.80
N ILE A 85 -31.44 -14.65 -19.32
CA ILE A 85 -32.23 -14.89 -20.54
C ILE A 85 -33.69 -14.49 -20.29
N ASN A 86 -34.28 -14.84 -19.15
CA ASN A 86 -35.65 -14.46 -18.83
C ASN A 86 -35.84 -12.94 -18.70
N MET A 87 -34.88 -12.23 -18.09
CA MET A 87 -34.88 -10.76 -18.04
C MET A 87 -34.73 -10.15 -19.45
N MET A 88 -33.91 -10.75 -20.32
CA MET A 88 -33.80 -10.34 -21.72
C MET A 88 -35.08 -10.60 -22.52
N LYS A 89 -35.76 -11.74 -22.31
CA LYS A 89 -37.04 -12.07 -22.97
C LYS A 89 -38.10 -11.02 -22.68
N GLU A 90 -38.12 -10.48 -21.47
CA GLU A 90 -39.03 -9.41 -21.07
C GLU A 90 -38.55 -8.05 -21.60
N GLY A 91 -37.29 -7.70 -21.34
CA GLY A 91 -36.74 -6.37 -21.59
C GLY A 91 -36.42 -6.03 -23.06
N LEU A 92 -36.43 -7.01 -23.96
CA LEU A 92 -36.08 -6.84 -25.37
C LEU A 92 -37.26 -7.01 -26.34
N GLN A 93 -38.49 -7.23 -25.85
CA GLN A 93 -39.68 -7.40 -26.72
C GLN A 93 -39.92 -6.17 -27.61
N GLU A 94 -39.64 -4.98 -27.10
CA GLU A 94 -39.80 -3.72 -27.85
C GLU A 94 -38.87 -3.62 -29.08
N PHE A 95 -37.80 -4.41 -29.13
CA PHE A 95 -36.83 -4.40 -30.21
C PHE A 95 -37.09 -5.45 -31.29
N ALA A 96 -38.08 -6.33 -31.12
CA ALA A 96 -38.35 -7.47 -32.01
C ALA A 96 -38.55 -7.09 -33.48
N GLY A 97 -39.07 -5.89 -33.76
CA GLY A 97 -39.35 -5.38 -35.11
C GLY A 97 -38.31 -4.43 -35.69
N ARG A 98 -37.17 -4.21 -35.03
CA ARG A 98 -36.15 -3.24 -35.45
C ARG A 98 -35.08 -3.90 -36.31
N ASP A 99 -35.18 -3.74 -37.63
CA ASP A 99 -34.18 -4.26 -38.59
C ASP A 99 -32.92 -3.38 -38.69
N ASP A 100 -32.98 -2.14 -38.20
CA ASP A 100 -31.92 -1.14 -38.18
C ASP A 100 -31.08 -1.15 -36.88
N LEU A 101 -31.33 -2.12 -35.98
CA LEU A 101 -30.75 -2.17 -34.64
C LEU A 101 -29.89 -3.43 -34.44
N LEU A 102 -28.67 -3.22 -33.94
CA LEU A 102 -27.82 -4.24 -33.36
C LEU A 102 -27.96 -4.20 -31.84
N LEU A 103 -28.17 -5.37 -31.25
CA LEU A 103 -28.08 -5.56 -29.81
C LEU A 103 -26.76 -6.26 -29.50
N MET A 104 -26.07 -5.76 -28.49
CA MET A 104 -24.91 -6.39 -27.91
C MET A 104 -25.21 -6.74 -26.47
N PHE A 105 -25.22 -8.03 -26.13
CA PHE A 105 -25.26 -8.45 -24.74
C PHE A 105 -23.84 -8.68 -24.22
N THR A 106 -23.58 -8.23 -23.00
CA THR A 106 -22.44 -8.71 -22.21
C THR A 106 -22.86 -8.91 -20.76
N ASP A 107 -22.11 -9.71 -20.01
CA ASP A 107 -22.08 -9.59 -18.56
C ASP A 107 -21.55 -8.20 -18.15
N SER A 108 -21.69 -7.81 -16.87
CA SER A 108 -21.27 -6.48 -16.39
C SER A 108 -20.22 -6.52 -15.29
N TYR A 109 -20.38 -7.34 -14.26
CA TYR A 109 -19.55 -7.26 -13.05
C TYR A 109 -18.05 -7.51 -13.33
N ASP A 110 -17.75 -8.29 -14.36
CA ASP A 110 -16.43 -8.75 -14.78
C ASP A 110 -16.11 -8.42 -16.24
N VAL A 111 -16.67 -7.32 -16.77
CA VAL A 111 -16.44 -6.87 -18.16
C VAL A 111 -15.89 -5.44 -18.22
N VAL A 112 -14.97 -5.19 -19.15
CA VAL A 112 -14.42 -3.85 -19.44
C VAL A 112 -14.34 -3.63 -20.96
N PHE A 113 -14.82 -2.47 -21.42
CA PHE A 113 -14.62 -1.99 -22.80
C PHE A 113 -13.26 -1.30 -22.96
N THR A 114 -12.62 -1.48 -24.11
CA THR A 114 -11.29 -0.94 -24.41
C THR A 114 -11.20 -0.18 -25.74
N ASN A 115 -12.31 -0.08 -26.48
CA ASN A 115 -12.36 0.66 -27.74
C ASN A 115 -13.79 1.14 -28.05
N THR A 116 -13.93 2.01 -29.05
CA THR A 116 -15.19 2.68 -29.42
C THR A 116 -16.24 1.76 -30.05
N ALA A 117 -17.51 2.16 -29.93
CA ALA A 117 -18.63 1.55 -30.63
C ALA A 117 -18.43 1.51 -32.17
N GLU A 118 -17.78 2.51 -32.76
CA GLU A 118 -17.48 2.55 -34.19
C GLU A 118 -16.55 1.40 -34.61
N GLU A 119 -15.44 1.20 -33.88
CA GLU A 119 -14.50 0.11 -34.19
C GLU A 119 -15.16 -1.27 -33.95
N LEU A 120 -16.04 -1.39 -32.95
CA LEU A 120 -16.84 -2.59 -32.74
C LEU A 120 -17.70 -2.92 -33.96
N LEU A 121 -18.49 -1.95 -34.46
CA LEU A 121 -19.36 -2.13 -35.61
C LEU A 121 -18.56 -2.49 -36.87
N LYS A 122 -17.39 -1.86 -37.06
CA LYS A 122 -16.49 -2.17 -38.16
C LYS A 122 -15.97 -3.60 -38.10
N LYS A 123 -15.58 -4.09 -36.92
CA LYS A 123 -15.16 -5.49 -36.75
C LYS A 123 -16.32 -6.45 -36.95
N PHE A 124 -17.48 -6.19 -36.36
CA PHE A 124 -18.67 -7.04 -36.48
C PHE A 124 -19.07 -7.24 -37.96
N LYS A 125 -19.07 -6.17 -38.75
CA LYS A 125 -19.38 -6.25 -40.20
C LYS A 125 -18.44 -7.16 -40.98
N LYS A 126 -17.16 -7.32 -40.56
CA LYS A 126 -16.21 -8.22 -41.23
C LYS A 126 -16.50 -9.69 -40.99
N PHE A 127 -17.20 -10.03 -39.91
CA PHE A 127 -17.57 -11.42 -39.64
C PHE A 127 -18.63 -11.94 -40.60
N ASP A 128 -19.39 -11.06 -41.26
CA ASP A 128 -20.52 -11.45 -42.13
C ASP A 128 -21.45 -12.44 -41.39
N ALA A 129 -21.77 -12.11 -40.14
CA ALA A 129 -22.64 -12.88 -39.26
C ALA A 129 -23.92 -12.09 -39.00
N ARG A 130 -25.04 -12.79 -38.75
CA ARG A 130 -26.22 -12.12 -38.19
C ARG A 130 -26.14 -12.05 -36.66
N VAL A 131 -25.54 -13.06 -36.04
CA VAL A 131 -25.25 -13.11 -34.61
C VAL A 131 -23.84 -13.68 -34.41
N LEU A 132 -23.04 -12.99 -33.61
CA LEU A 132 -21.68 -13.36 -33.25
C LEU A 132 -21.59 -13.55 -31.75
N PHE A 133 -21.26 -14.76 -31.30
CA PHE A 133 -20.96 -15.04 -29.90
C PHE A 133 -19.46 -14.96 -29.62
N SER A 134 -19.11 -14.64 -28.38
CA SER A 134 -17.75 -14.79 -27.89
C SER A 134 -17.33 -16.26 -27.91
N ALA A 135 -16.01 -16.49 -28.06
CA ALA A 135 -15.44 -17.83 -28.04
C ALA A 135 -14.51 -18.00 -26.83
N GLU A 136 -14.38 -19.23 -26.33
CA GLU A 136 -13.45 -19.60 -25.26
C GLU A 136 -12.75 -20.95 -25.51
N GLY A 137 -11.78 -21.27 -24.66
CA GLY A 137 -10.95 -22.47 -24.77
C GLY A 137 -11.57 -23.75 -24.18
N TYR A 138 -12.65 -23.64 -23.40
CA TYR A 138 -13.28 -24.77 -22.71
C TYR A 138 -14.70 -25.03 -23.21
N CYS A 139 -15.02 -26.29 -23.49
CA CYS A 139 -16.40 -26.71 -23.75
C CYS A 139 -17.12 -26.88 -22.40
N TRP A 140 -17.85 -25.86 -21.98
CA TRP A 140 -18.54 -25.81 -20.69
C TRP A 140 -20.03 -25.46 -20.90
N PRO A 141 -20.97 -26.03 -20.11
CA PRO A 141 -20.75 -26.95 -19.00
C PRO A 141 -20.61 -28.42 -19.41
N ASN A 142 -21.10 -28.81 -20.59
CA ASN A 142 -21.04 -30.20 -21.05
C ASN A 142 -19.88 -30.42 -22.04
N GLN A 143 -18.81 -31.08 -21.58
CA GLN A 143 -17.61 -31.37 -22.39
C GLN A 143 -17.87 -32.38 -23.51
N GLU A 144 -18.89 -33.23 -23.38
CA GLU A 144 -19.23 -34.24 -24.40
C GLU A 144 -19.72 -33.61 -25.73
N LEU A 145 -20.09 -32.32 -25.69
CA LEU A 145 -20.53 -31.58 -26.86
C LEU A 145 -19.37 -31.09 -27.74
N ALA A 146 -18.12 -31.23 -27.29
CA ALA A 146 -16.94 -30.65 -27.96
C ALA A 146 -16.80 -31.11 -29.42
N ASP A 147 -17.06 -32.40 -29.69
CA ASP A 147 -16.92 -32.99 -31.03
C ASP A 147 -17.97 -32.48 -32.04
N LEU A 148 -19.06 -31.88 -31.54
CA LEU A 148 -20.12 -31.31 -32.38
C LEU A 148 -19.79 -29.89 -32.86
N TYR A 149 -18.82 -29.22 -32.24
CA TYR A 149 -18.38 -27.89 -32.67
C TYR A 149 -17.63 -27.98 -34.00
N PRO A 150 -17.76 -26.97 -34.89
CA PRO A 150 -16.88 -26.85 -36.05
C PRO A 150 -15.40 -26.81 -35.64
N GLU A 151 -14.53 -27.41 -36.45
CA GLU A 151 -13.09 -27.33 -36.26
C GLU A 151 -12.56 -25.91 -36.52
N VAL A 152 -11.60 -25.49 -35.72
CA VAL A 152 -10.93 -24.18 -35.82
C VAL A 152 -9.42 -24.39 -35.84
N LYS A 153 -8.65 -23.33 -36.12
CA LYS A 153 -7.19 -23.44 -36.07
C LYS A 153 -6.72 -23.62 -34.62
N GLN A 154 -5.58 -24.27 -34.43
CA GLN A 154 -5.06 -24.61 -33.09
C GLN A 154 -4.90 -23.39 -32.15
N GLN A 155 -4.63 -22.21 -32.71
CA GLN A 155 -4.47 -20.96 -31.97
C GLN A 155 -5.79 -20.26 -31.63
N GLU A 156 -6.91 -20.72 -32.19
CA GLU A 156 -8.23 -20.09 -32.05
C GLU A 156 -9.07 -20.77 -30.96
N SER A 157 -9.97 -20.00 -30.34
CA SER A 157 -10.96 -20.49 -29.38
C SER A 157 -12.12 -21.15 -30.12
N ARG A 158 -12.47 -22.39 -29.72
CA ARG A 158 -13.43 -23.23 -30.44
C ARG A 158 -14.86 -23.14 -29.90
N PHE A 159 -15.02 -22.92 -28.60
CA PHE A 159 -16.30 -23.15 -27.91
C PHE A 159 -17.03 -21.84 -27.62
N LEU A 160 -18.36 -21.89 -27.55
CA LEU A 160 -19.21 -20.71 -27.31
C LEU A 160 -19.11 -20.27 -25.85
N CYS A 161 -19.03 -18.97 -25.60
CA CYS A 161 -19.22 -18.38 -24.28
C CYS A 161 -20.39 -17.36 -24.31
N SER A 162 -21.34 -17.48 -23.37
CA SER A 162 -22.57 -16.67 -23.33
C SER A 162 -22.38 -15.28 -22.73
N GLY A 163 -21.26 -15.02 -22.07
CA GLY A 163 -20.98 -13.73 -21.41
C GLY A 163 -20.79 -12.55 -22.36
N GLY A 164 -20.80 -12.78 -23.68
CA GLY A 164 -20.76 -11.73 -24.70
C GLY A 164 -21.27 -12.21 -26.05
N PHE A 165 -22.19 -11.46 -26.65
CA PHE A 165 -22.63 -11.66 -28.05
C PHE A 165 -23.20 -10.38 -28.65
N ILE A 166 -23.15 -10.26 -29.98
CA ILE A 166 -23.70 -9.12 -30.74
C ILE A 166 -24.43 -9.63 -31.98
N GLY A 167 -25.55 -9.02 -32.33
CA GLY A 167 -26.31 -9.39 -33.52
C GLY A 167 -27.48 -8.48 -33.80
N TYR A 168 -28.18 -8.73 -34.89
CA TYR A 168 -29.39 -7.97 -35.23
C TYR A 168 -30.50 -8.25 -34.20
N ALA A 169 -31.22 -7.20 -33.82
CA ALA A 169 -32.22 -7.26 -32.76
C ALA A 169 -33.26 -8.36 -33.00
N LYS A 170 -33.75 -8.47 -34.23
CA LYS A 170 -34.69 -9.52 -34.64
C LYS A 170 -34.17 -10.93 -34.35
N ASP A 171 -32.93 -11.24 -34.75
CA ASP A 171 -32.37 -12.59 -34.55
C ASP A 171 -32.11 -12.87 -33.07
N ILE A 172 -31.60 -11.90 -32.30
CA ILE A 172 -31.39 -12.06 -30.86
C ILE A 172 -32.72 -12.33 -30.15
N VAL A 173 -33.77 -11.56 -30.45
CA VAL A 173 -35.09 -11.76 -29.86
C VAL A 173 -35.68 -13.12 -30.24
N GLU A 174 -35.50 -13.59 -31.48
CA GLU A 174 -35.90 -14.94 -31.87
C GLU A 174 -35.12 -16.03 -31.11
N ILE A 175 -33.80 -15.88 -30.97
CA ILE A 175 -32.94 -16.86 -30.28
C ILE A 175 -33.30 -16.97 -28.80
N ILE A 176 -33.43 -15.85 -28.09
CA ILE A 176 -33.77 -15.88 -26.66
C ILE A 176 -35.17 -16.44 -26.42
N ASN A 177 -36.10 -16.31 -27.38
CA ASN A 177 -37.46 -16.86 -27.28
C ASN A 177 -37.60 -18.29 -27.85
N HIS A 178 -36.53 -18.90 -28.35
CA HIS A 178 -36.60 -20.21 -29.01
C HIS A 178 -37.14 -21.31 -28.09
N LYS A 179 -36.75 -21.33 -26.80
CA LYS A 179 -37.27 -22.28 -25.81
C LYS A 179 -37.41 -21.64 -24.43
N ALA A 180 -38.23 -22.25 -23.57
CA ALA A 180 -38.33 -21.86 -22.16
C ALA A 180 -37.04 -22.22 -21.40
N ILE A 181 -36.72 -21.45 -20.36
CA ILE A 181 -35.59 -21.71 -19.47
C ILE A 181 -35.96 -21.28 -18.03
N ARG A 182 -35.61 -22.09 -17.04
CA ARG A 182 -35.79 -21.77 -15.62
C ARG A 182 -34.65 -20.88 -15.14
N ASN A 183 -34.90 -20.06 -14.11
CA ASN A 183 -33.89 -19.10 -13.61
C ASN A 183 -32.54 -19.76 -13.28
N LYS A 184 -32.55 -20.95 -12.69
CA LYS A 184 -31.35 -21.71 -12.28
C LYS A 184 -30.73 -22.61 -13.37
N GLU A 185 -31.35 -22.69 -14.55
CA GLU A 185 -30.73 -23.42 -15.66
C GLU A 185 -29.58 -22.62 -16.28
N ASP A 186 -28.72 -23.30 -17.02
CA ASP A 186 -27.48 -22.73 -17.53
C ASP A 186 -27.71 -21.91 -18.80
N ASP A 187 -27.35 -20.63 -18.78
CA ASP A 187 -27.47 -19.76 -19.95
C ASP A 187 -26.49 -20.16 -21.06
N GLN A 188 -25.27 -20.58 -20.72
CA GLN A 188 -24.29 -21.01 -21.71
C GLN A 188 -24.72 -22.29 -22.44
N LEU A 189 -25.24 -23.29 -21.73
CA LEU A 189 -25.79 -24.51 -22.32
C LEU A 189 -26.99 -24.20 -23.23
N TYR A 190 -27.86 -23.27 -22.83
CA TYR A 190 -28.99 -22.82 -23.66
C TYR A 190 -28.53 -22.37 -25.05
N TYR A 191 -27.53 -21.49 -25.11
CA TYR A 191 -27.00 -20.98 -26.38
C TYR A 191 -26.14 -22.02 -27.13
N THR A 192 -25.42 -22.86 -26.38
CA THR A 192 -24.61 -23.95 -26.94
C THR A 192 -25.45 -24.93 -27.73
N GLU A 193 -26.56 -25.41 -27.17
CA GLU A 193 -27.47 -26.34 -27.84
C GLU A 193 -28.05 -25.72 -29.13
N ILE A 194 -28.35 -24.42 -29.12
CA ILE A 194 -28.81 -23.68 -30.31
C ILE A 194 -27.71 -23.60 -31.38
N PHE A 195 -26.48 -23.30 -30.99
CA PHE A 195 -25.34 -23.19 -31.91
C PHE A 195 -24.95 -24.54 -32.54
N LEU A 196 -25.12 -25.63 -31.79
CA LEU A 196 -24.79 -26.99 -32.25
C LEU A 196 -25.86 -27.57 -33.17
N ASP A 197 -27.11 -27.12 -33.07
CA ASP A 197 -28.11 -27.42 -34.09
C ASP A 197 -27.76 -26.71 -35.41
N LYS A 198 -27.36 -27.50 -36.40
CA LYS A 198 -26.95 -26.99 -37.72
C LYS A 198 -28.05 -26.16 -38.40
N THR A 199 -29.31 -26.58 -38.27
CA THR A 199 -30.45 -25.89 -38.90
C THR A 199 -30.65 -24.51 -38.28
N LEU A 200 -30.59 -24.43 -36.95
CA LEU A 200 -30.73 -23.17 -36.21
C LEU A 200 -29.52 -22.25 -36.44
N ARG A 201 -28.31 -22.80 -36.41
CA ARG A 201 -27.07 -22.07 -36.70
C ARG A 201 -27.07 -21.45 -38.09
N GLU A 202 -27.53 -22.20 -39.10
CA GLU A 202 -27.66 -21.69 -40.47
C GLU A 202 -28.79 -20.66 -40.59
N LYS A 203 -29.96 -20.91 -39.97
CA LYS A 203 -31.10 -19.98 -39.94
C LYS A 203 -30.70 -18.58 -39.46
N TRP A 204 -30.00 -18.51 -38.32
CA TRP A 204 -29.59 -17.25 -37.71
C TRP A 204 -28.15 -16.85 -38.03
N SER A 205 -27.50 -17.52 -39.00
CA SER A 205 -26.11 -17.28 -39.41
C SER A 205 -25.17 -17.02 -38.22
N ILE A 206 -25.23 -17.92 -37.23
CA ILE A 206 -24.50 -17.76 -35.96
C ILE A 206 -23.03 -18.11 -36.18
N LYS A 207 -22.13 -17.20 -35.78
CA LYS A 207 -20.68 -17.41 -35.78
C LYS A 207 -20.09 -17.22 -34.38
N LEU A 208 -18.87 -17.71 -34.19
CA LEU A 208 -18.08 -17.50 -32.98
C LEU A 208 -16.89 -16.58 -33.30
N ASP A 209 -16.54 -15.69 -32.38
CA ASP A 209 -15.34 -14.86 -32.46
C ASP A 209 -14.09 -15.65 -32.06
N THR A 210 -13.73 -16.63 -32.90
CA THR A 210 -12.69 -17.63 -32.61
C THR A 210 -11.29 -17.04 -32.43
N LYS A 211 -11.05 -15.81 -32.91
CA LYS A 211 -9.77 -15.11 -32.83
C LYS A 211 -9.73 -14.04 -31.74
N SER A 212 -10.82 -13.83 -31.00
CA SER A 212 -10.94 -12.71 -30.07
C SER A 212 -10.71 -11.36 -30.74
N GLU A 213 -11.32 -11.11 -31.90
CA GLU A 213 -11.25 -9.79 -32.53
C GLU A 213 -12.09 -8.75 -31.77
N ILE A 214 -13.22 -9.16 -31.22
CA ILE A 214 -14.15 -8.33 -30.44
C ILE A 214 -14.11 -8.75 -28.97
N PHE A 215 -14.26 -10.04 -28.66
CA PHE A 215 -14.42 -10.56 -27.31
C PHE A 215 -13.21 -11.35 -26.85
N GLN A 216 -12.64 -10.97 -25.71
CA GLN A 216 -11.60 -11.72 -25.03
C GLN A 216 -12.11 -12.24 -23.69
N ASN A 217 -12.44 -13.52 -23.67
CA ASN A 217 -12.62 -14.29 -22.44
C ASN A 217 -11.23 -14.63 -21.89
N LEU A 218 -10.99 -14.40 -20.59
CA LEU A 218 -9.66 -14.52 -19.98
C LEU A 218 -9.40 -15.87 -19.31
N HIS A 219 -10.44 -16.63 -18.99
CA HIS A 219 -10.27 -17.93 -18.33
C HIS A 219 -9.46 -18.90 -19.21
N GLY A 220 -8.37 -19.43 -18.67
CA GLY A 220 -7.49 -20.37 -19.36
C GLY A 220 -6.52 -19.76 -20.37
N VAL A 221 -6.56 -18.44 -20.60
CA VAL A 221 -5.76 -17.76 -21.64
C VAL A 221 -5.00 -16.52 -21.13
N LEU A 222 -4.86 -16.36 -19.81
CA LEU A 222 -4.08 -15.26 -19.21
C LEU A 222 -2.62 -15.22 -19.71
N GLY A 223 -2.03 -16.36 -20.08
CA GLY A 223 -0.68 -16.43 -20.68
C GLY A 223 -0.62 -16.08 -22.16
N ASP A 224 -1.76 -15.99 -22.85
CA ASP A 224 -1.85 -15.67 -24.28
C ASP A 224 -2.11 -14.15 -24.51
N VAL A 225 -2.23 -13.36 -23.45
CA VAL A 225 -2.56 -11.94 -23.51
C VAL A 225 -1.50 -11.06 -22.84
N ASP A 226 -1.21 -9.93 -23.48
CA ASP A 226 -0.28 -8.94 -22.98
C ASP A 226 -1.00 -7.61 -22.76
N LEU A 227 -0.72 -6.95 -21.62
CA LEU A 227 -1.06 -5.55 -21.45
C LEU A 227 -0.05 -4.68 -22.21
N LYS A 228 -0.52 -3.84 -23.14
CA LYS A 228 0.31 -2.95 -23.94
C LYS A 228 -0.02 -1.48 -23.64
N PHE A 229 1.01 -0.64 -23.75
CA PHE A 229 0.91 0.80 -23.55
C PHE A 229 1.44 1.52 -24.79
N VAL A 230 0.64 2.43 -25.36
CA VAL A 230 1.04 3.25 -26.50
C VAL A 230 0.56 4.69 -26.27
N GLY A 231 1.50 5.59 -26.01
CA GLY A 231 1.17 6.97 -25.64
C GLY A 231 0.24 7.00 -24.42
N SER A 232 -0.91 7.65 -24.56
CA SER A 232 -1.93 7.76 -23.51
C SER A 232 -2.97 6.63 -23.53
N ARG A 233 -2.67 5.51 -24.24
CA ARG A 233 -3.57 4.37 -24.35
C ARG A 233 -3.01 3.11 -23.71
N SER A 234 -3.87 2.35 -23.06
CA SER A 234 -3.61 0.99 -22.59
C SER A 234 -4.67 0.04 -23.14
N TYR A 235 -4.21 -1.12 -23.61
CA TYR A 235 -5.09 -2.13 -24.20
C TYR A 235 -4.51 -3.52 -24.00
N LEU A 236 -5.38 -4.51 -24.11
CA LEU A 236 -4.98 -5.91 -24.11
C LEU A 236 -4.71 -6.37 -25.54
N TYR A 237 -3.59 -7.07 -25.73
CA TYR A 237 -3.19 -7.67 -27.00
C TYR A 237 -3.16 -9.19 -26.86
N ASN A 238 -3.92 -9.89 -27.70
CA ASN A 238 -3.85 -11.34 -27.78
C ASN A 238 -2.68 -11.72 -28.69
N SER A 239 -1.60 -12.22 -28.10
CA SER A 239 -0.36 -12.53 -28.83
C SER A 239 -0.48 -13.79 -29.68
N LYS A 240 -1.42 -14.68 -29.33
CA LYS A 240 -1.66 -15.95 -30.01
C LYS A 240 -2.45 -15.79 -31.31
N THR A 241 -3.40 -14.85 -31.36
CA THR A 241 -4.22 -14.57 -32.55
C THR A 241 -3.82 -13.27 -33.26
N GLY A 242 -3.00 -12.43 -32.62
CA GLY A 242 -2.53 -11.16 -33.16
C GLY A 242 -3.58 -10.05 -33.15
N THR A 243 -4.54 -10.11 -32.22
CA THR A 243 -5.69 -9.19 -32.18
C THR A 243 -5.63 -8.22 -30.99
N THR A 244 -6.38 -7.12 -31.11
CA THR A 244 -6.65 -6.18 -30.01
C THR A 244 -8.15 -6.20 -29.71
N PRO A 245 -8.61 -7.08 -28.80
CA PRO A 245 -10.03 -7.24 -28.48
C PRO A 245 -10.65 -5.94 -27.95
N ILE A 246 -11.98 -5.82 -28.03
CA ILE A 246 -12.72 -4.62 -27.60
C ILE A 246 -13.34 -4.83 -26.21
N VAL A 247 -13.89 -6.02 -25.97
CA VAL A 247 -14.57 -6.40 -24.74
C VAL A 247 -13.73 -7.46 -24.03
N ILE A 248 -13.26 -7.10 -22.84
CA ILE A 248 -12.45 -7.99 -22.01
C ILE A 248 -13.35 -8.54 -20.91
N HIS A 249 -13.45 -9.86 -20.83
CA HIS A 249 -14.32 -10.58 -19.92
C HIS A 249 -13.50 -11.48 -19.00
N GLY A 250 -13.51 -11.16 -17.70
CA GLY A 250 -12.87 -11.94 -16.64
C GLY A 250 -13.67 -13.17 -16.23
N ASN A 251 -14.15 -13.97 -17.19
CA ASN A 251 -15.01 -15.13 -16.95
C ASN A 251 -14.34 -16.17 -16.04
N GLY A 252 -15.14 -16.96 -15.32
CA GLY A 252 -14.62 -18.00 -14.42
C GLY A 252 -13.91 -17.47 -13.16
N PRO A 253 -13.15 -18.32 -12.45
CA PRO A 253 -12.60 -18.05 -11.12
C PRO A 253 -11.27 -17.26 -11.16
N ILE A 254 -11.20 -16.21 -11.97
CA ILE A 254 -9.99 -15.36 -12.16
C ILE A 254 -10.26 -13.89 -11.84
N LYS A 255 -11.25 -13.62 -10.97
CA LYS A 255 -11.66 -12.24 -10.65
C LYS A 255 -10.51 -11.39 -10.08
N PRO A 256 -9.65 -11.90 -9.17
CA PRO A 256 -8.48 -11.16 -8.71
C PRO A 256 -7.52 -10.76 -9.85
N GLU A 257 -7.19 -11.70 -10.75
CA GLU A 257 -6.30 -11.46 -11.88
C GLU A 257 -6.92 -10.49 -12.88
N PHE A 258 -8.21 -10.62 -13.16
CA PHE A 258 -8.94 -9.68 -14.00
C PHE A 258 -8.95 -8.28 -13.38
N ASN A 259 -9.22 -8.14 -12.09
CA ASN A 259 -9.23 -6.86 -11.40
C ASN A 259 -7.87 -6.16 -11.49
N ARG A 260 -6.77 -6.91 -11.37
CA ARG A 260 -5.42 -6.38 -11.57
C ARG A 260 -5.21 -5.86 -12.99
N ILE A 261 -5.53 -6.64 -14.02
CA ILE A 261 -5.42 -6.21 -15.42
C ILE A 261 -6.30 -4.97 -15.67
N ALA A 262 -7.50 -4.96 -15.10
CA ALA A 262 -8.48 -3.90 -15.23
C ALA A 262 -8.08 -2.57 -14.57
N ASN A 263 -7.09 -2.55 -13.66
CA ASN A 263 -6.50 -1.29 -13.17
C ASN A 263 -5.89 -0.46 -14.31
N TYR A 264 -5.45 -1.14 -15.38
CA TYR A 264 -4.82 -0.50 -16.51
C TYR A 264 -5.79 -0.25 -17.65
N LEU A 265 -6.74 -1.15 -17.90
CA LEU A 265 -7.67 -1.08 -19.03
C LEU A 265 -8.55 0.19 -18.99
N GLY A 266 -9.08 0.58 -20.15
CA GLY A 266 -9.85 1.82 -20.26
C GLY A 266 -9.00 3.06 -19.94
N ASP A 267 -7.68 2.97 -20.16
CA ASP A 267 -6.66 3.93 -19.77
C ASP A 267 -6.69 4.32 -18.29
N GLY A 268 -7.03 3.38 -17.38
CA GLY A 268 -7.03 3.62 -15.94
C GLY A 268 -5.67 4.08 -15.42
N TRP A 269 -4.60 3.46 -15.94
CA TRP A 269 -3.21 3.89 -15.77
C TRP A 269 -2.44 3.72 -17.07
N THR A 270 -1.56 4.67 -17.40
CA THR A 270 -0.70 4.60 -18.59
C THR A 270 0.72 5.07 -18.29
N GLN A 271 1.70 4.58 -19.06
CA GLN A 271 3.10 4.96 -18.85
C GLN A 271 3.37 6.46 -19.06
N SER A 272 2.64 7.11 -19.97
CA SER A 272 2.88 8.53 -20.30
C SER A 272 2.14 9.51 -19.40
N MET A 273 0.96 9.14 -18.88
CA MET A 273 0.09 10.04 -18.11
C MET A 273 -0.09 9.62 -16.65
N GLY A 274 0.48 8.48 -16.24
CA GLY A 274 0.25 7.89 -14.92
C GLY A 274 -1.21 7.48 -14.72
N CYS A 275 -1.70 7.61 -13.49
CA CYS A 275 -3.05 7.22 -13.10
C CYS A 275 -4.10 8.23 -13.59
N GLN A 276 -5.00 7.80 -14.46
CA GLN A 276 -6.10 8.62 -14.99
C GLN A 276 -7.43 8.37 -14.25
N SER A 277 -7.54 7.27 -13.52
CA SER A 277 -8.70 6.93 -12.69
C SER A 277 -8.65 7.56 -11.29
N CYS A 278 -7.47 8.02 -10.85
CA CYS A 278 -7.22 8.47 -9.48
C CYS A 278 -8.02 9.72 -9.08
N GLY A 279 -8.16 10.69 -9.98
CA GLY A 279 -8.93 11.92 -9.72
C GLY A 279 -10.44 11.76 -9.88
N ARG A 280 -10.93 10.57 -10.25
CA ARG A 280 -12.37 10.35 -10.44
C ARG A 280 -13.07 10.27 -9.09
N ASP A 281 -14.22 10.93 -9.03
CA ASP A 281 -15.11 10.97 -7.86
C ASP A 281 -14.46 11.53 -6.60
N TYR A 282 -13.35 12.27 -6.73
CA TYR A 282 -12.67 12.94 -5.62
C TYR A 282 -13.60 13.92 -4.92
N ILE A 283 -13.66 13.86 -3.59
CA ILE A 283 -14.38 14.85 -2.78
C ILE A 283 -13.36 15.78 -2.13
N SER A 284 -13.71 17.07 -2.01
CA SER A 284 -12.85 18.07 -1.36
C SER A 284 -13.40 18.41 0.01
N LEU A 285 -12.58 18.28 1.04
CA LEU A 285 -12.87 18.71 2.42
C LEU A 285 -12.30 20.11 2.72
N ARG A 286 -11.55 20.71 1.79
CA ARG A 286 -10.85 22.00 1.98
C ARG A 286 -11.74 23.15 2.50
N ASP A 287 -12.97 23.24 2.01
CA ASP A 287 -13.90 24.33 2.34
C ASP A 287 -15.03 23.86 3.27
N VAL A 288 -14.93 22.64 3.81
CA VAL A 288 -15.87 22.09 4.78
C VAL A 288 -15.53 22.66 6.16
N LYS A 289 -16.55 23.10 6.91
CA LYS A 289 -16.37 23.55 8.29
C LYS A 289 -16.22 22.34 9.20
N ASP A 290 -15.46 22.47 10.29
CA ASP A 290 -15.24 21.38 11.27
C ASP A 290 -16.53 20.68 11.73
N GLU A 291 -17.62 21.43 11.90
CA GLU A 291 -18.94 20.93 12.29
C GLU A 291 -19.59 20.02 11.23
N ASP A 292 -19.20 20.15 9.97
CA ASP A 292 -19.73 19.41 8.82
C ASP A 292 -18.78 18.30 8.35
N PHE A 293 -17.61 18.15 8.98
CA PHE A 293 -16.69 17.05 8.68
C PHE A 293 -17.36 15.68 8.92
N PRO A 294 -17.05 14.67 8.09
CA PRO A 294 -17.56 13.32 8.28
C PRO A 294 -17.17 12.74 9.65
N THR A 295 -18.08 12.00 10.28
CA THR A 295 -17.75 11.25 11.49
C THR A 295 -16.94 10.01 11.15
N VAL A 296 -15.87 9.76 11.93
CA VAL A 296 -14.96 8.62 11.73
C VAL A 296 -14.84 7.85 13.04
N LEU A 297 -15.03 6.52 12.99
CA LEU A 297 -14.55 5.65 14.06
C LEU A 297 -13.13 5.21 13.73
N VAL A 298 -12.16 5.59 14.56
CA VAL A 298 -10.76 5.17 14.43
C VAL A 298 -10.51 4.00 15.37
N ALA A 299 -10.28 2.83 14.79
CA ALA A 299 -10.01 1.57 15.46
C ALA A 299 -8.49 1.33 15.52
N VAL A 300 -7.91 1.53 16.70
CA VAL A 300 -6.49 1.30 17.00
C VAL A 300 -6.31 -0.11 17.56
N MET A 301 -5.55 -0.95 16.85
CA MET A 301 -5.38 -2.38 17.17
C MET A 301 -3.93 -2.69 17.55
N ILE A 302 -3.70 -3.06 18.82
CA ILE A 302 -2.40 -3.41 19.38
C ILE A 302 -2.42 -4.90 19.76
N GLU A 303 -2.23 -5.75 18.76
CA GLU A 303 -2.47 -7.21 18.87
C GLU A 303 -1.24 -8.03 19.24
N GLN A 304 -0.06 -7.41 19.19
CA GLN A 304 1.23 -8.02 19.50
C GLN A 304 2.23 -6.97 19.99
N PRO A 305 3.30 -7.37 20.69
CA PRO A 305 4.38 -6.45 21.06
C PRO A 305 4.94 -5.73 19.83
N THR A 306 4.67 -4.43 19.76
CA THR A 306 5.11 -3.57 18.65
C THR A 306 6.15 -2.55 19.13
N PRO A 307 7.29 -2.40 18.43
CA PRO A 307 8.28 -1.36 18.71
C PRO A 307 7.75 0.04 18.34
N PHE A 308 8.31 1.07 18.99
CA PHE A 308 7.98 2.48 18.74
C PHE A 308 6.48 2.81 18.87
N LEU A 309 5.83 2.22 19.89
CA LEU A 309 4.40 2.40 20.10
C LEU A 309 4.05 3.86 20.45
N ASN A 310 4.91 4.57 21.17
CA ASN A 310 4.64 5.96 21.53
C ASN A 310 4.61 6.87 20.30
N GLU A 311 5.51 6.63 19.34
CA GLU A 311 5.54 7.30 18.04
C GLU A 311 4.27 6.99 17.24
N PHE A 312 3.87 5.72 17.21
CA PHE A 312 2.61 5.28 16.58
C PHE A 312 1.39 6.02 17.16
N LEU A 313 1.23 6.03 18.49
CA LEU A 313 0.13 6.72 19.17
C LEU A 313 0.18 8.24 18.92
N GLY A 314 1.39 8.81 18.89
CA GLY A 314 1.62 10.19 18.48
C GLY A 314 1.10 10.46 17.07
N HIS A 315 1.37 9.59 16.10
CA HIS A 315 0.88 9.72 14.73
C HIS A 315 -0.65 9.66 14.61
N ILE A 316 -1.34 8.90 15.48
CA ILE A 316 -2.81 8.92 15.57
C ILE A 316 -3.30 10.29 16.06
N ARG A 317 -2.70 10.81 17.14
CA ARG A 317 -3.03 12.15 17.66
C ARG A 317 -2.72 13.26 16.66
N ASP A 318 -1.64 13.15 15.92
CA ASP A 318 -1.17 14.23 15.05
C ASP A 318 -1.89 14.26 13.68
N GLN A 319 -2.82 13.34 13.41
CA GLN A 319 -3.67 13.43 12.23
C GLN A 319 -4.49 14.74 12.23
N ILE A 320 -4.32 15.55 11.19
CA ILE A 320 -5.03 16.81 10.96
C ILE A 320 -6.46 16.49 10.53
N TYR A 321 -7.32 16.30 11.53
CA TYR A 321 -8.74 16.04 11.39
C TYR A 321 -9.44 16.53 12.67
N PRO A 322 -10.64 17.12 12.62
CA PRO A 322 -11.32 17.59 13.82
C PRO A 322 -11.52 16.45 14.83
N LYS A 323 -10.87 16.52 15.99
CA LYS A 323 -10.88 15.43 16.99
C LYS A 323 -12.28 15.13 17.54
N GLN A 324 -13.13 16.16 17.61
CA GLN A 324 -14.56 16.08 17.94
C GLN A 324 -15.41 15.35 16.86
N LYS A 325 -14.81 14.96 15.73
CA LYS A 325 -15.42 14.10 14.70
C LYS A 325 -14.91 12.67 14.73
N ILE A 326 -14.04 12.34 15.67
CA ILE A 326 -13.43 11.03 15.81
C ILE A 326 -13.92 10.35 17.08
N ASP A 327 -14.51 9.16 16.91
CA ASP A 327 -14.70 8.17 17.96
C ASP A 327 -13.50 7.24 17.98
N LEU A 328 -12.77 7.17 19.08
CA LEU A 328 -11.60 6.31 19.22
C LEU A 328 -12.00 4.97 19.84
N PHE A 329 -11.66 3.87 19.17
CA PHE A 329 -11.78 2.51 19.70
C PHE A 329 -10.36 1.94 19.80
N VAL A 330 -9.87 1.68 21.00
CA VAL A 330 -8.53 1.15 21.24
C VAL A 330 -8.63 -0.24 21.83
N HIS A 331 -8.03 -1.21 21.16
CA HIS A 331 -7.81 -2.54 21.72
C HIS A 331 -6.32 -2.75 21.94
N ASN A 332 -5.94 -2.91 23.21
CA ASN A 332 -4.62 -3.34 23.59
C ASN A 332 -4.66 -4.77 24.11
N LYS A 333 -4.07 -5.71 23.37
CA LYS A 333 -3.92 -7.10 23.80
C LYS A 333 -2.62 -7.34 24.58
N VAL A 334 -1.72 -6.36 24.62
CA VAL A 334 -0.34 -6.52 25.07
C VAL A 334 -0.11 -5.82 26.39
N LYS A 335 0.05 -6.61 27.46
CA LYS A 335 0.24 -6.07 28.82
C LYS A 335 1.44 -5.12 28.95
N TYR A 336 2.53 -5.39 28.24
CA TYR A 336 3.70 -4.50 28.19
C TYR A 336 3.34 -3.07 27.76
N HIS A 337 2.34 -2.91 26.90
CA HIS A 337 1.92 -1.63 26.33
C HIS A 337 0.85 -0.89 27.16
N ASP A 338 0.35 -1.48 28.26
CA ASP A 338 -0.75 -0.90 29.04
C ASP A 338 -0.44 0.51 29.58
N GLU A 339 0.80 0.75 30.03
CA GLU A 339 1.21 2.07 30.55
C GLU A 339 1.23 3.13 29.45
N ALA A 340 1.87 2.83 28.31
CA ALA A 340 1.94 3.73 27.16
C ALA A 340 0.54 4.10 26.64
N VAL A 341 -0.33 3.09 26.48
CA VAL A 341 -1.72 3.29 26.03
C VAL A 341 -2.52 4.10 27.05
N SER A 342 -2.39 3.80 28.35
CA SER A 342 -3.12 4.55 29.39
C SER A 342 -2.71 6.01 29.44
N ASN A 343 -1.41 6.30 29.34
CA ASN A 343 -0.87 7.67 29.32
C ASN A 343 -1.34 8.44 28.09
N PHE A 344 -1.35 7.78 26.92
CA PHE A 344 -1.88 8.36 25.69
C PHE A 344 -3.37 8.72 25.83
N LEU A 345 -4.19 7.77 26.28
CA LEU A 345 -5.63 7.97 26.41
C LEU A 345 -5.97 9.07 27.41
N GLU A 346 -5.27 9.14 28.54
CA GLU A 346 -5.45 10.21 29.53
C GLU A 346 -5.09 11.58 28.95
N THR A 347 -4.07 11.65 28.08
CA THR A 347 -3.65 12.89 27.42
C THR A 347 -4.71 13.40 26.44
N VAL A 348 -5.38 12.51 25.71
CA VAL A 348 -6.30 12.88 24.61
C VAL A 348 -7.78 12.79 24.96
N LYS A 349 -8.12 12.39 26.19
CA LYS A 349 -9.51 12.08 26.60
C LYS A 349 -10.52 13.19 26.34
N ASP A 350 -10.10 14.45 26.45
CA ASP A 350 -10.96 15.63 26.30
C ASP A 350 -10.93 16.20 24.87
N GLU A 351 -10.07 15.67 23.99
CA GLU A 351 -9.94 16.11 22.60
C GLU A 351 -10.89 15.37 21.65
N TYR A 352 -11.06 14.06 21.86
CA TYR A 352 -11.85 13.16 21.01
C TYR A 352 -13.33 13.17 21.41
N HIS A 353 -14.22 12.87 20.46
CA HIS A 353 -15.67 12.82 20.74
C HIS A 353 -16.04 11.71 21.72
N SER A 354 -15.43 10.53 21.57
CA SER A 354 -15.53 9.45 22.55
C SER A 354 -14.34 8.51 22.47
N ILE A 355 -14.10 7.77 23.57
CA ILE A 355 -13.05 6.76 23.67
C ILE A 355 -13.65 5.48 24.24
N ASN A 356 -13.44 4.37 23.55
CA ASN A 356 -13.63 3.02 24.04
C ASN A 356 -12.26 2.33 24.13
N HIS A 357 -11.94 1.70 25.26
CA HIS A 357 -10.66 1.06 25.50
C HIS A 357 -10.87 -0.35 26.05
N LEU A 358 -10.34 -1.34 25.33
CA LEU A 358 -10.27 -2.74 25.73
C LEU A 358 -8.81 -3.06 26.09
N ARG A 359 -8.59 -3.53 27.32
CA ARG A 359 -7.27 -3.75 27.91
C ARG A 359 -6.81 -5.20 27.74
N ALA A 360 -5.52 -5.44 27.98
CA ALA A 360 -4.96 -6.78 27.88
C ALA A 360 -5.59 -7.75 28.90
N ASP A 361 -5.93 -7.23 30.09
CA ASP A 361 -6.59 -7.99 31.17
C ASP A 361 -8.08 -8.31 30.88
N ASP A 362 -8.69 -7.71 29.86
CA ASP A 362 -10.06 -8.04 29.44
C ASP A 362 -10.13 -9.36 28.64
N HIS A 363 -8.99 -9.89 28.21
CA HIS A 363 -8.85 -11.15 27.47
C HIS A 363 -9.71 -11.23 26.21
N VAL A 364 -9.94 -10.08 25.57
CA VAL A 364 -10.61 -9.99 24.27
C VAL A 364 -9.65 -10.47 23.18
N THR A 365 -10.14 -11.32 22.29
CA THR A 365 -9.36 -11.77 21.13
C THR A 365 -9.37 -10.72 20.02
N GLU A 366 -8.35 -10.71 19.17
CA GLU A 366 -8.30 -9.82 17.99
C GLU A 366 -9.57 -9.90 17.14
N VAL A 367 -10.05 -11.11 16.86
CA VAL A 367 -11.29 -11.33 16.09
C VAL A 367 -12.49 -10.66 16.76
N GLN A 368 -12.61 -10.77 18.09
CA GLN A 368 -13.69 -10.11 18.83
C GLN A 368 -13.55 -8.59 18.77
N ALA A 369 -12.35 -8.06 19.03
CA ALA A 369 -12.10 -6.63 19.03
C ALA A 369 -12.38 -5.97 17.66
N ARG A 370 -11.88 -6.56 16.57
CA ARG A 370 -12.12 -6.04 15.21
C ARG A 370 -13.61 -6.08 14.82
N ASN A 371 -14.34 -7.13 15.19
CA ASN A 371 -15.78 -7.20 14.97
C ASN A 371 -16.55 -6.19 15.85
N TRP A 372 -16.21 -6.04 17.12
CA TRP A 372 -16.83 -5.06 18.01
C TRP A 372 -16.58 -3.62 17.58
N ALA A 373 -15.42 -3.33 16.99
CA ALA A 373 -15.14 -2.02 16.41
C ALA A 373 -16.09 -1.71 15.22
N LEU A 374 -16.37 -2.69 14.36
CA LEU A 374 -17.37 -2.55 13.29
C LEU A 374 -18.79 -2.40 13.86
N GLU A 375 -19.16 -3.18 14.87
CA GLU A 375 -20.46 -3.08 15.54
C GLU A 375 -20.68 -1.71 16.18
N GLU A 376 -19.65 -1.15 16.83
CA GLU A 376 -19.70 0.18 17.43
C GLU A 376 -19.85 1.26 16.35
N CYS A 377 -19.14 1.11 15.22
CA CYS A 377 -19.28 2.01 14.07
C CYS A 377 -20.70 1.97 13.50
N ALA A 378 -21.27 0.76 13.33
CA ALA A 378 -22.64 0.56 12.87
C ALA A 378 -23.67 1.17 13.83
N LYS A 379 -23.51 0.95 15.13
CA LYS A 379 -24.37 1.50 16.18
C LYS A 379 -24.36 3.03 16.20
N ARG A 380 -23.20 3.64 15.99
CA ARG A 380 -23.02 5.10 15.92
C ARG A 380 -23.42 5.71 14.58
N LYS A 381 -23.61 4.89 13.55
CA LYS A 381 -23.80 5.34 12.16
C LYS A 381 -22.65 6.24 11.71
N CYS A 382 -21.42 5.81 12.02
CA CYS A 382 -20.21 6.45 11.53
C CYS A 382 -20.26 6.62 10.00
N GLN A 383 -19.74 7.72 9.48
CA GLN A 383 -19.61 7.89 8.03
C GLN A 383 -18.41 7.14 7.48
N TYR A 384 -17.37 6.94 8.30
CA TYR A 384 -16.22 6.13 7.96
C TYR A 384 -15.74 5.28 9.15
N PHE A 385 -15.24 4.09 8.85
CA PHE A 385 -14.50 3.23 9.76
C PHE A 385 -13.02 3.25 9.32
N PHE A 386 -12.10 3.56 10.23
CA PHE A 386 -10.67 3.62 9.95
C PHE A 386 -9.90 2.69 10.89
N ASN A 387 -9.44 1.56 10.38
CA ASN A 387 -8.59 0.63 11.13
C ASN A 387 -7.13 1.07 11.01
N VAL A 388 -6.40 1.04 12.13
CA VAL A 388 -4.95 1.27 12.17
C VAL A 388 -4.30 0.32 13.19
N ASP A 389 -3.54 -0.63 12.70
CA ASP A 389 -2.76 -1.55 13.52
C ASP A 389 -1.46 -0.89 13.99
N SER A 390 -1.01 -1.23 15.20
CA SER A 390 0.19 -0.66 15.85
C SER A 390 1.49 -0.74 15.05
N THR A 391 1.59 -1.66 14.08
CA THR A 391 2.74 -1.77 13.18
C THR A 391 2.75 -0.72 12.07
N SER A 392 1.67 0.05 11.90
CA SER A 392 1.47 1.00 10.82
C SER A 392 1.76 2.43 11.27
N GLN A 393 2.99 2.89 11.03
CA GLN A 393 3.41 4.25 11.37
C GLN A 393 2.87 5.25 10.32
N LEU A 394 1.65 5.76 10.53
CA LEU A 394 0.98 6.72 9.64
C LEU A 394 1.54 8.15 9.82
N ARG A 395 2.77 8.36 9.37
CA ARG A 395 3.53 9.61 9.61
C ARG A 395 2.94 10.85 8.93
N HIS A 396 2.25 10.68 7.80
CA HIS A 396 1.65 11.80 7.09
C HIS A 396 0.44 12.33 7.87
N GLN A 397 0.56 13.53 8.44
CA GLN A 397 -0.48 14.13 9.28
C GLN A 397 -1.82 14.36 8.56
N GLY A 398 -1.82 14.56 7.23
CA GLY A 398 -3.03 14.61 6.41
C GLY A 398 -3.53 13.24 5.91
N GLY A 399 -3.01 12.13 6.43
CA GLY A 399 -3.24 10.78 5.90
C GLY A 399 -4.72 10.41 5.87
N LEU A 400 -5.41 10.51 7.01
CA LEU A 400 -6.85 10.24 7.11
C LEU A 400 -7.67 11.14 6.16
N HIS A 401 -7.34 12.43 6.11
CA HIS A 401 -8.00 13.40 5.25
C HIS A 401 -7.91 13.00 3.77
N ILE A 402 -6.71 12.68 3.28
CA ILE A 402 -6.47 12.27 1.89
C ILE A 402 -7.23 10.97 1.55
N LEU A 403 -7.26 10.01 2.47
CA LEU A 403 -7.97 8.75 2.25
C LEU A 403 -9.49 8.97 2.08
N ILE A 404 -10.09 9.85 2.89
CA ILE A 404 -11.51 10.22 2.75
C ILE A 404 -11.75 10.95 1.43
N GLU A 405 -10.91 11.93 1.08
CA GLU A 405 -11.04 12.69 -0.16
C GLU A 405 -10.92 11.84 -1.43
N THR A 406 -10.17 10.74 -1.37
CA THR A 406 -10.04 9.77 -2.46
C THR A 406 -11.37 9.05 -2.76
N ASN A 407 -12.33 9.07 -1.83
CA ASN A 407 -13.72 8.62 -2.01
C ASN A 407 -13.85 7.22 -2.63
N ARG A 408 -13.44 6.20 -1.88
CA ARG A 408 -13.58 4.78 -2.23
C ARG A 408 -14.29 4.03 -1.12
N THR A 409 -15.01 2.97 -1.48
CA THR A 409 -15.74 2.13 -0.51
C THR A 409 -14.80 1.49 0.50
N VAL A 410 -13.65 0.97 0.04
CA VAL A 410 -12.57 0.42 0.86
C VAL A 410 -11.23 0.90 0.28
N LEU A 411 -10.39 1.49 1.12
CA LEU A 411 -9.11 2.09 0.70
C LEU A 411 -8.04 1.95 1.78
N ALA A 412 -6.86 1.48 1.39
CA ALA A 412 -5.67 1.46 2.23
C ALA A 412 -4.58 2.39 1.66
N PRO A 413 -3.82 3.11 2.52
CA PRO A 413 -2.54 3.66 2.11
C PRO A 413 -1.52 2.54 1.90
N VAL A 414 -0.65 2.66 0.90
CA VAL A 414 0.51 1.76 0.78
C VAL A 414 1.53 2.11 1.84
N LEU A 415 1.77 1.17 2.76
CA LEU A 415 2.77 1.24 3.82
C LEU A 415 3.76 0.10 3.59
N THR A 416 5.03 0.43 3.38
CA THR A 416 6.11 -0.54 3.10
C THR A 416 7.09 -0.56 4.26
N ARG A 417 7.62 -1.74 4.61
CA ARG A 417 8.72 -1.86 5.57
C ARG A 417 9.98 -1.18 5.00
N PRO A 418 10.61 -0.22 5.70
CA PRO A 418 11.81 0.45 5.23
C PRO A 418 12.92 -0.55 4.86
N TYR A 419 13.63 -0.28 3.76
CA TYR A 419 14.70 -1.13 3.22
C TYR A 419 14.30 -2.56 2.81
N GLN A 420 12.99 -2.86 2.81
CA GLN A 420 12.44 -4.16 2.43
C GLN A 420 11.33 -3.97 1.37
N LEU A 421 10.68 -5.08 0.99
CA LEU A 421 9.60 -5.11 0.00
C LEU A 421 8.24 -5.51 0.60
N TRP A 422 8.20 -5.90 1.87
CA TRP A 422 6.96 -6.25 2.55
C TRP A 422 6.11 -4.99 2.73
N SER A 423 4.82 -5.12 2.42
CA SER A 423 3.86 -4.04 2.52
C SER A 423 2.51 -4.56 2.98
N ASN A 424 1.62 -3.64 3.33
CA ASN A 424 0.30 -3.93 3.89
C ASN A 424 -0.76 -4.38 2.86
N TRP A 425 -0.35 -4.95 1.73
CA TRP A 425 -1.26 -5.41 0.67
C TRP A 425 -0.63 -6.51 -0.19
N TRP A 426 -1.46 -7.31 -0.87
CA TRP A 426 -1.00 -8.29 -1.85
C TRP A 426 -1.55 -7.99 -3.24
N GLY A 427 -0.72 -8.12 -4.27
CA GLY A 427 -1.16 -7.89 -5.65
C GLY A 427 -1.80 -9.11 -6.33
N ALA A 428 -1.61 -10.31 -5.80
CA ALA A 428 -2.19 -11.54 -6.33
C ALA A 428 -2.48 -12.57 -5.22
N LEU A 429 -3.30 -13.56 -5.56
CA LEU A 429 -3.55 -14.74 -4.73
C LEU A 429 -3.09 -15.99 -5.47
N ASN A 430 -2.63 -17.00 -4.75
CA ASN A 430 -2.48 -18.34 -5.30
C ASN A 430 -3.84 -19.05 -5.35
N LYS A 431 -3.87 -20.27 -5.92
CA LYS A 431 -5.11 -21.06 -6.06
C LYS A 431 -5.82 -21.39 -4.75
N ASN A 432 -5.10 -21.35 -3.62
CA ASN A 432 -5.63 -21.60 -2.30
C ASN A 432 -6.08 -20.31 -1.57
N GLY A 433 -5.98 -19.15 -2.24
CA GLY A 433 -6.36 -17.86 -1.67
C GLY A 433 -5.28 -17.21 -0.78
N PHE A 434 -4.07 -17.75 -0.74
CA PHE A 434 -2.93 -17.18 0.01
C PHE A 434 -2.06 -16.26 -0.86
N TYR A 435 -1.06 -15.64 -0.25
CA TYR A 435 -0.12 -14.73 -0.92
C TYR A 435 0.42 -15.29 -2.24
N ALA A 436 0.35 -14.45 -3.27
CA ALA A 436 1.18 -14.53 -4.46
C ALA A 436 1.65 -13.13 -4.85
N ARG A 437 2.84 -13.05 -5.45
CA ARG A 437 3.36 -11.79 -5.96
C ARG A 437 2.77 -11.51 -7.35
N SER A 438 2.19 -10.33 -7.57
CA SER A 438 1.83 -9.87 -8.91
C SER A 438 3.04 -9.37 -9.68
N ASP A 439 2.94 -9.37 -11.01
CA ASP A 439 3.94 -8.85 -11.94
C ASP A 439 4.24 -7.35 -11.75
N ASP A 440 3.28 -6.58 -11.26
CA ASP A 440 3.37 -5.13 -11.02
C ASP A 440 3.66 -4.74 -9.55
N TYR A 441 3.74 -5.71 -8.64
CA TYR A 441 3.96 -5.45 -7.20
C TYR A 441 5.19 -4.60 -6.93
N MET A 442 6.32 -4.95 -7.56
CA MET A 442 7.60 -4.26 -7.37
C MET A 442 7.53 -2.81 -7.82
N ASP A 443 6.90 -2.57 -8.97
CA ASP A 443 6.74 -1.23 -9.54
C ASP A 443 5.86 -0.33 -8.66
N ILE A 444 4.84 -0.90 -8.02
CA ILE A 444 3.94 -0.16 -7.13
C ILE A 444 4.63 0.13 -5.79
N VAL A 445 5.24 -0.87 -5.15
CA VAL A 445 5.91 -0.71 -3.84
C VAL A 445 7.10 0.26 -3.93
N GLN A 446 7.84 0.25 -5.05
CA GLN A 446 8.97 1.14 -5.27
C GLN A 446 8.57 2.50 -5.86
N ASN A 447 7.25 2.77 -6.01
CA ASN A 447 6.70 3.98 -6.59
C ASN A 447 7.14 4.28 -8.04
N HIS A 448 7.60 3.26 -8.79
CA HIS A 448 7.78 3.38 -10.24
C HIS A 448 6.42 3.58 -10.96
N ARG A 449 5.36 3.00 -10.38
CA ARG A 449 3.97 3.24 -10.79
C ARG A 449 3.19 3.78 -9.60
N MET A 450 2.90 5.07 -9.62
CA MET A 450 2.02 5.71 -8.64
C MET A 450 0.57 5.74 -9.15
N GLY A 451 -0.38 5.44 -8.27
CA GLY A 451 -1.79 5.41 -8.61
C GLY A 451 -2.68 4.82 -7.51
N LEU A 452 -3.86 4.40 -7.96
CA LEU A 452 -4.89 3.76 -7.16
C LEU A 452 -5.17 2.38 -7.74
N TRP A 453 -5.00 1.34 -6.94
CA TRP A 453 -4.92 -0.03 -7.41
C TRP A 453 -5.97 -0.90 -6.73
N ASN A 454 -6.84 -1.53 -7.50
CA ASN A 454 -7.71 -2.58 -6.98
C ASN A 454 -6.87 -3.84 -6.74
N VAL A 455 -6.85 -4.32 -5.50
CA VAL A 455 -6.00 -5.42 -5.03
C VAL A 455 -6.82 -6.45 -4.25
N PRO A 456 -6.41 -7.74 -4.26
CA PRO A 456 -7.17 -8.79 -3.58
C PRO A 456 -7.04 -8.80 -2.06
N PHE A 457 -6.08 -8.10 -1.46
CA PHE A 457 -5.81 -8.16 -0.02
C PHE A 457 -5.19 -6.85 0.49
N ILE A 458 -5.67 -6.40 1.64
CA ILE A 458 -5.16 -5.25 2.41
C ILE A 458 -5.14 -5.64 3.90
N THR A 459 -4.24 -5.04 4.67
CA THR A 459 -4.12 -5.26 6.13
C THR A 459 -3.60 -3.99 6.81
N GLY A 460 -3.61 -3.97 8.14
CA GLY A 460 -2.93 -2.97 8.97
C GLY A 460 -3.65 -1.64 9.03
N THR A 461 -3.67 -0.89 7.92
CA THR A 461 -4.32 0.42 7.86
C THR A 461 -5.27 0.50 6.67
N TYR A 462 -6.55 0.77 6.93
CA TYR A 462 -7.56 0.91 5.89
C TYR A 462 -8.79 1.69 6.35
N LEU A 463 -9.39 2.40 5.41
CA LEU A 463 -10.61 3.18 5.52
C LEU A 463 -11.75 2.44 4.81
N ILE A 464 -12.91 2.36 5.47
CA ILE A 464 -14.13 1.78 4.93
C ILE A 464 -15.23 2.84 5.00
N HIS A 465 -15.94 3.04 3.90
CA HIS A 465 -17.12 3.89 3.88
C HIS A 465 -18.25 3.27 4.72
N GLY A 466 -18.89 4.07 5.58
CA GLY A 466 -19.85 3.63 6.59
C GLY A 466 -21.06 2.85 6.04
N SER A 467 -21.41 3.07 4.76
CA SER A 467 -22.48 2.32 4.10
C SER A 467 -22.18 0.82 3.95
N LEU A 468 -20.92 0.40 3.94
CA LEU A 468 -20.52 -1.01 3.82
C LEU A 468 -20.50 -1.73 5.17
N VAL A 469 -20.29 -0.99 6.27
CA VAL A 469 -20.10 -1.54 7.62
C VAL A 469 -21.18 -2.55 8.05
N PRO A 470 -22.49 -2.31 7.83
CA PRO A 470 -23.52 -3.28 8.22
C PRO A 470 -23.39 -4.66 7.55
N SER A 471 -22.78 -4.71 6.36
CA SER A 471 -22.55 -5.96 5.63
C SER A 471 -21.24 -6.66 6.03
N LEU A 472 -20.40 -6.02 6.85
CA LEU A 472 -19.12 -6.55 7.32
C LEU A 472 -19.18 -7.06 8.77
N LEU A 473 -20.34 -7.03 9.41
CA LEU A 473 -20.49 -7.57 10.77
C LEU A 473 -20.14 -9.06 10.77
N GLY A 474 -19.14 -9.44 11.57
CA GLY A 474 -18.61 -10.80 11.62
C GLY A 474 -17.56 -11.14 10.55
N ALA A 475 -17.14 -10.19 9.72
CA ALA A 475 -16.25 -10.45 8.57
C ALA A 475 -14.85 -10.96 8.96
N TYR A 476 -14.38 -10.69 10.18
CA TYR A 476 -13.09 -11.18 10.67
C TYR A 476 -13.14 -12.63 11.21
N THR A 477 -14.33 -13.25 11.23
CA THR A 477 -14.51 -14.59 11.82
C THR A 477 -14.30 -15.69 10.78
N SER A 478 -13.31 -16.56 10.99
CA SER A 478 -13.09 -17.76 10.20
C SER A 478 -12.49 -18.89 11.06
N SER A 479 -12.77 -20.15 10.70
CA SER A 479 -12.10 -21.31 11.30
C SER A 479 -10.74 -21.63 10.68
N ASP A 480 -10.54 -21.21 9.43
CA ASP A 480 -9.44 -21.72 8.58
C ASP A 480 -8.49 -20.61 8.11
N LEU A 481 -8.88 -19.34 8.30
CA LEU A 481 -8.14 -18.16 7.87
C LEU A 481 -7.81 -17.26 9.05
N ASP A 482 -6.70 -16.53 8.96
CA ASP A 482 -6.45 -15.42 9.87
C ASP A 482 -7.49 -14.28 9.67
N PRO A 483 -7.63 -13.37 10.64
CA PRO A 483 -8.69 -12.37 10.64
C PRO A 483 -8.67 -11.46 9.40
N ASP A 484 -7.49 -11.06 8.93
CA ASP A 484 -7.35 -10.16 7.78
C ASP A 484 -7.68 -10.87 6.46
N MET A 485 -7.24 -12.12 6.32
CA MET A 485 -7.62 -12.97 5.19
C MET A 485 -9.12 -13.23 5.14
N ALA A 486 -9.74 -13.48 6.30
CA ALA A 486 -11.19 -13.66 6.42
C ALA A 486 -11.94 -12.39 5.99
N PHE A 487 -11.54 -11.23 6.52
CA PHE A 487 -12.10 -9.94 6.18
C PHE A 487 -12.01 -9.62 4.68
N CYS A 488 -10.82 -9.78 4.10
CA CYS A 488 -10.60 -9.56 2.67
C CYS A 488 -11.41 -10.54 1.81
N LYS A 489 -11.54 -11.80 2.23
CA LYS A 489 -12.35 -12.80 1.53
C LYS A 489 -13.82 -12.41 1.47
N VAL A 490 -14.40 -11.99 2.60
CA VAL A 490 -15.80 -11.54 2.66
C VAL A 490 -16.03 -10.35 1.70
N ILE A 491 -15.13 -9.36 1.69
CA ILE A 491 -15.24 -8.21 0.78
C ILE A 491 -15.21 -8.65 -0.69
N ARG A 492 -14.32 -9.58 -1.06
CA ARG A 492 -14.25 -10.12 -2.43
C ARG A 492 -15.53 -10.86 -2.82
N GLU A 493 -16.06 -11.71 -1.95
CA GLU A 493 -17.31 -12.48 -2.19
C GLU A 493 -18.53 -11.57 -2.35
N MET A 494 -18.51 -10.37 -1.75
CA MET A 494 -19.55 -9.36 -1.96
C MET A 494 -19.47 -8.64 -3.30
N GLY A 495 -18.35 -8.77 -4.03
CA GLY A 495 -18.06 -8.03 -5.26
C GLY A 495 -17.67 -6.57 -5.03
N THR A 496 -17.15 -6.25 -3.85
CA THR A 496 -16.64 -4.92 -3.48
C THR A 496 -15.12 -4.89 -3.70
N PHE A 497 -14.60 -3.79 -4.24
CA PHE A 497 -13.18 -3.62 -4.50
C PHE A 497 -12.46 -3.11 -3.26
N MET A 498 -11.23 -3.60 -3.08
CA MET A 498 -10.29 -3.06 -2.09
C MET A 498 -9.22 -2.30 -2.86
N PHE A 499 -9.11 -1.00 -2.58
CA PHE A 499 -8.11 -0.17 -3.22
C PHE A 499 -6.89 0.05 -2.32
N VAL A 500 -5.71 0.17 -2.92
CA VAL A 500 -4.53 0.75 -2.29
C VAL A 500 -4.08 2.01 -3.03
N SER A 501 -3.62 3.01 -2.29
CA SER A 501 -3.07 4.26 -2.84
C SER A 501 -1.60 4.40 -2.49
N ASN A 502 -0.75 4.59 -3.50
CA ASN A 502 0.63 5.06 -3.35
C ASN A 502 0.83 6.44 -4.00
N MET A 503 -0.24 7.24 -4.10
CA MET A 503 -0.17 8.60 -4.64
C MET A 503 0.57 9.59 -3.72
N PHE A 504 0.70 9.24 -2.44
CA PHE A 504 1.40 10.01 -1.42
C PHE A 504 2.28 9.09 -0.57
N MET A 505 3.31 9.65 0.04
CA MET A 505 4.05 8.96 1.09
C MET A 505 3.28 9.08 2.41
N TYR A 506 2.48 8.06 2.73
CA TYR A 506 1.62 8.05 3.92
C TYR A 506 2.40 7.72 5.22
N GLY A 507 3.40 6.86 5.11
CA GLY A 507 4.10 6.28 6.26
C GLY A 507 4.79 4.98 5.88
N HIS A 508 4.96 4.10 6.86
CA HIS A 508 5.64 2.82 6.72
C HIS A 508 5.12 1.77 7.69
N GLN A 509 5.64 0.55 7.58
CA GLN A 509 5.42 -0.50 8.57
C GLN A 509 6.67 -0.74 9.41
N THR A 510 6.51 -0.92 10.72
CA THR A 510 7.54 -1.51 11.57
C THR A 510 7.54 -3.03 11.43
N ASP A 511 8.68 -3.63 11.76
CA ASP A 511 8.87 -5.06 11.88
C ASP A 511 8.71 -5.48 13.35
N PRO A 512 7.58 -6.09 13.75
CA PRO A 512 7.36 -6.56 15.11
C PRO A 512 8.01 -7.93 15.37
N ASP A 513 8.61 -8.55 14.35
CA ASP A 513 9.09 -9.93 14.45
C ASP A 513 10.25 -10.00 15.45
N ASN A 514 10.07 -10.84 16.48
CA ASN A 514 11.03 -11.02 17.58
C ASN A 514 11.26 -9.76 18.44
N PHE A 515 10.32 -8.81 18.48
CA PHE A 515 10.39 -7.70 19.42
C PHE A 515 10.32 -8.21 20.86
N GLU A 516 11.38 -7.96 21.63
CA GLU A 516 11.45 -8.34 23.04
C GLU A 516 10.74 -7.32 23.94
N THR A 517 10.24 -7.78 25.09
CA THR A 517 9.60 -6.94 26.11
C THR A 517 10.24 -7.10 27.49
N THR A 518 11.49 -7.61 27.50
CA THR A 518 12.25 -8.00 28.68
C THR A 518 13.11 -6.86 29.24
N HIS A 519 13.47 -5.89 28.38
CA HIS A 519 14.19 -4.69 28.77
C HIS A 519 13.23 -3.61 29.27
N LYS A 520 13.76 -2.63 29.99
CA LYS A 520 12.99 -1.46 30.43
C LYS A 520 12.66 -0.54 29.24
N ASN A 521 13.60 -0.42 28.30
CA ASN A 521 13.55 0.40 27.09
C ASN A 521 13.85 -0.47 25.87
N ASN A 522 12.88 -1.30 25.45
CA ASN A 522 13.08 -2.30 24.38
C ASN A 522 13.40 -1.68 23.01
N ASP A 523 12.87 -0.48 22.71
CA ASP A 523 13.15 0.23 21.46
C ASP A 523 14.66 0.48 21.24
N LEU A 524 15.49 0.57 22.31
CA LEU A 524 16.95 0.70 22.17
C LEU A 524 17.56 -0.47 21.38
N PHE A 525 16.97 -1.66 21.46
CA PHE A 525 17.46 -2.90 20.86
C PHE A 525 16.96 -3.08 19.41
N GLU A 526 16.16 -2.15 18.89
CA GLU A 526 15.53 -2.26 17.56
C GLU A 526 16.41 -1.78 16.40
N LEU A 527 17.69 -1.50 16.66
CA LEU A 527 18.65 -1.03 15.65
C LEU A 527 18.77 -1.97 14.44
N PHE A 528 18.55 -3.28 14.61
CA PHE A 528 18.66 -4.25 13.52
C PHE A 528 17.36 -4.44 12.74
N ASN A 529 16.23 -4.58 13.43
CA ASN A 529 14.95 -4.91 12.82
C ASN A 529 14.28 -3.67 12.22
N ASN A 530 14.39 -2.54 12.91
CA ASN A 530 13.76 -1.27 12.57
C ASN A 530 14.78 -0.11 12.54
N PRO A 531 15.86 -0.21 11.74
CA PRO A 531 16.95 0.76 11.75
C PRO A 531 16.49 2.18 11.43
N TRP A 532 15.46 2.34 10.59
CA TRP A 532 14.97 3.67 10.23
C TRP A 532 14.27 4.38 11.39
N ASP A 533 13.36 3.70 12.08
CA ASP A 533 12.69 4.23 13.27
C ASP A 533 13.69 4.47 14.41
N TRP A 534 14.63 3.54 14.59
CA TRP A 534 15.72 3.67 15.55
C TRP A 534 16.56 4.93 15.27
N GLU A 535 16.94 5.18 14.02
CA GLU A 535 17.65 6.39 13.62
C GLU A 535 16.87 7.67 13.93
N LEU A 536 15.57 7.69 13.61
CA LEU A 536 14.71 8.84 13.86
C LEU A 536 14.60 9.16 15.35
N LYS A 537 14.56 8.13 16.20
CA LYS A 537 14.43 8.29 17.66
C LYS A 537 15.78 8.61 18.34
N TYR A 538 16.86 7.96 17.92
CA TYR A 538 18.10 7.90 18.71
C TYR A 538 19.31 8.59 18.11
N ILE A 539 19.35 8.86 16.79
CA ILE A 539 20.47 9.60 16.19
C ILE A 539 20.21 11.11 16.25
N HIS A 540 21.23 11.86 16.69
CA HIS A 540 21.14 13.30 16.82
C HIS A 540 20.81 13.94 15.46
N GLN A 541 19.85 14.88 15.42
CA GLN A 541 19.39 15.53 14.17
C GLN A 541 20.53 16.16 13.35
N ASN A 542 21.51 16.76 14.05
CA ASN A 542 22.72 17.33 13.44
C ASN A 542 23.86 16.31 13.19
N TYR A 543 23.67 15.00 13.34
CA TYR A 543 24.72 14.01 13.08
C TYR A 543 25.33 14.17 11.67
N SER A 544 24.47 14.23 10.66
CA SER A 544 24.87 14.28 9.24
C SER A 544 25.68 15.52 8.87
N ILE A 545 25.57 16.64 9.62
CA ILE A 545 26.38 17.84 9.35
C ILE A 545 27.87 17.54 9.50
N SER A 546 28.22 16.62 10.41
CA SER A 546 29.60 16.24 10.70
C SER A 546 30.21 15.37 9.59
N LEU A 547 29.38 14.87 8.67
CA LEU A 547 29.83 14.10 7.51
C LEU A 547 30.08 14.97 6.27
N ASP A 548 29.67 16.24 6.29
CA ASP A 548 29.92 17.17 5.18
C ASP A 548 31.43 17.48 5.07
N PRO A 549 32.05 17.26 3.90
CA PRO A 549 33.46 17.62 3.65
C PRO A 549 33.77 19.12 3.83
N ASN A 550 32.77 20.00 3.74
CA ASN A 550 32.94 21.45 3.92
C ASN A 550 32.71 21.90 5.35
N TYR A 551 32.12 21.06 6.21
CA TYR A 551 31.90 21.40 7.60
C TYR A 551 33.20 21.28 8.39
N THR A 552 33.54 22.35 9.11
CA THR A 552 34.72 22.36 9.99
C THR A 552 34.38 21.69 11.31
N LEU A 553 35.02 20.54 11.56
CA LEU A 553 34.77 19.78 12.77
C LEU A 553 35.22 20.55 14.03
N PRO A 554 34.38 20.64 15.07
CA PRO A 554 34.78 21.22 16.34
C PRO A 554 35.93 20.41 16.97
N MET A 555 37.01 21.09 17.32
CA MET A 555 38.20 20.51 17.93
C MET A 555 38.56 21.26 19.22
N PRO A 556 37.87 20.97 20.35
CA PRO A 556 38.06 21.72 21.61
C PRO A 556 39.49 21.63 22.18
N CYS A 557 40.23 20.55 21.88
CA CYS A 557 41.64 20.40 22.19
C CYS A 557 42.36 19.83 20.95
N PRO A 558 43.69 20.01 20.79
CA PRO A 558 44.42 19.47 19.65
C PRO A 558 44.16 17.97 19.45
N ASP A 559 43.73 17.57 18.24
CA ASP A 559 43.35 16.20 17.85
C ASP A 559 42.26 15.55 18.73
N VAL A 560 41.45 16.37 19.40
CA VAL A 560 40.25 15.94 20.12
C VAL A 560 39.04 16.52 19.40
N PHE A 561 38.33 15.68 18.66
CA PHE A 561 37.15 16.08 17.89
C PHE A 561 35.88 15.95 18.72
N TRP A 562 34.87 16.76 18.40
CA TRP A 562 33.62 16.79 19.15
C TRP A 562 32.40 16.80 18.23
N PHE A 563 31.57 15.76 18.33
CA PHE A 563 30.49 15.47 17.39
C PHE A 563 29.13 15.35 18.10
N PRO A 564 28.05 15.91 17.55
CA PRO A 564 26.70 15.45 17.89
C PRO A 564 26.49 14.02 17.37
N ILE A 565 26.00 13.10 18.20
CA ILE A 565 25.84 11.69 17.78
C ILE A 565 24.48 11.10 18.13
N VAL A 566 24.01 11.23 19.36
CA VAL A 566 22.76 10.61 19.82
C VAL A 566 21.81 11.65 20.42
N THR A 567 20.51 11.35 20.43
CA THR A 567 19.48 12.22 21.01
C THR A 567 19.47 12.16 22.53
N ASP A 568 18.73 13.10 23.15
CA ASP A 568 18.49 13.06 24.58
C ASP A 568 17.75 11.78 25.01
N ALA A 569 16.80 11.31 24.20
CA ALA A 569 16.06 10.07 24.42
C ALA A 569 16.99 8.86 24.52
N PHE A 570 17.95 8.73 23.60
CA PHE A 570 18.95 7.65 23.68
C PHE A 570 19.72 7.70 25.00
N CYS A 571 20.15 8.89 25.39
CA CYS A 571 20.94 9.09 26.60
C CYS A 571 20.14 8.72 27.86
N ASP A 572 18.91 9.21 27.97
CA ASP A 572 18.03 8.96 29.12
C ASP A 572 17.63 7.49 29.22
N GLU A 573 17.28 6.87 28.10
CA GLU A 573 16.91 5.46 28.06
C GLU A 573 18.12 4.54 28.36
N LEU A 574 19.32 4.88 27.87
CA LEU A 574 20.53 4.12 28.18
C LEU A 574 20.90 4.24 29.68
N ILE A 575 20.86 5.45 30.26
CA ILE A 575 21.07 5.63 31.71
C ILE A 575 20.03 4.81 32.49
N SER A 576 18.77 4.87 32.07
CA SER A 576 17.67 4.14 32.71
C SER A 576 17.88 2.62 32.67
N GLU A 577 18.41 2.06 31.57
CA GLU A 577 18.78 0.64 31.47
C GLU A 577 19.93 0.28 32.43
N MET A 578 20.98 1.10 32.47
CA MET A 578 22.13 0.87 33.35
C MET A 578 21.73 0.88 34.82
N GLU A 579 20.90 1.84 35.24
CA GLU A 579 20.40 1.92 36.61
C GLU A 579 19.38 0.81 36.92
N ASN A 580 18.62 0.34 35.94
CA ASN A 580 17.73 -0.82 36.10
C ASN A 580 18.52 -2.12 36.32
N HIS A 581 19.65 -2.29 35.62
CA HIS A 581 20.57 -3.40 35.87
C HIS A 581 21.20 -3.32 37.28
N GLY A 582 21.66 -2.13 37.67
CA GLY A 582 22.07 -1.79 39.04
C GLY A 582 23.36 -2.43 39.55
N GLN A 583 23.95 -3.40 38.84
CA GLN A 583 25.19 -4.09 39.23
C GLN A 583 26.45 -3.34 38.77
N TRP A 584 26.59 -2.11 39.27
CA TRP A 584 27.77 -1.27 39.05
C TRP A 584 29.02 -1.89 39.67
N SER A 585 30.16 -1.73 38.99
CA SER A 585 31.45 -2.21 39.49
C SER A 585 31.87 -1.49 40.79
N GLY A 586 32.77 -2.11 41.56
CA GLY A 586 33.20 -1.56 42.84
C GLY A 586 34.07 -0.28 42.75
N GLY A 587 34.67 0.01 41.58
CA GLY A 587 35.63 1.08 41.37
C GLY A 587 36.81 1.09 42.36
N ARG A 588 37.74 2.06 42.20
CA ARG A 588 38.83 2.49 43.13
C ARG A 588 39.82 1.46 43.73
N ASN A 589 39.45 0.22 44.04
CA ASN A 589 40.19 -0.71 44.91
C ASN A 589 40.27 -2.17 44.40
N SER A 590 39.60 -2.51 43.30
CA SER A 590 39.70 -3.84 42.70
C SER A 590 40.12 -3.73 41.25
N HIS A 591 41.39 -4.05 40.98
CA HIS A 591 41.83 -4.32 39.61
C HIS A 591 41.33 -5.68 39.11
N LYS A 592 40.77 -6.51 39.99
CA LYS A 592 40.12 -7.76 39.60
C LYS A 592 38.68 -7.45 39.23
N ASP A 593 38.35 -7.72 37.98
CA ASP A 593 36.99 -7.64 37.48
C ASP A 593 36.64 -8.96 36.79
N GLU A 594 35.92 -9.83 37.51
CA GLU A 594 35.50 -11.14 37.03
C GLU A 594 34.49 -11.05 35.86
N ARG A 595 33.96 -9.85 35.58
CA ARG A 595 33.07 -9.55 34.46
C ARG A 595 33.85 -9.35 33.16
N LEU A 596 35.15 -9.06 33.23
CA LEU A 596 36.04 -8.93 32.08
C LEU A 596 36.66 -10.30 31.72
N ALA A 597 36.78 -10.60 30.43
CA ALA A 597 37.41 -11.84 29.96
C ALA A 597 38.87 -11.99 30.43
N THR A 598 39.56 -10.89 30.69
CA THR A 598 40.95 -10.86 31.20
C THR A 598 41.03 -10.96 32.71
N GLY A 599 39.92 -10.77 33.43
CA GLY A 599 39.87 -10.72 34.90
C GLY A 599 40.58 -9.50 35.51
N TYR A 600 41.08 -8.57 34.70
CA TYR A 600 41.93 -7.47 35.16
C TYR A 600 41.65 -6.13 34.44
N GLU A 601 41.41 -5.09 35.23
CA GLU A 601 41.15 -3.72 34.78
C GLU A 601 42.34 -2.80 35.16
N ASN A 602 43.00 -2.23 34.15
CA ASN A 602 44.21 -1.43 34.35
C ASN A 602 43.93 -0.14 35.15
N VAL A 603 42.76 0.47 34.96
CA VAL A 603 42.35 1.71 35.63
C VAL A 603 40.87 1.60 36.03
N PRO A 604 40.55 1.11 37.25
CA PRO A 604 39.19 0.77 37.59
C PRO A 604 38.25 1.98 37.65
N THR A 605 37.14 1.89 36.93
CA THR A 605 35.99 2.81 37.01
C THR A 605 34.79 2.18 37.73
N VAL A 606 33.77 2.97 38.09
CA VAL A 606 32.45 2.47 38.49
C VAL A 606 31.60 2.40 37.23
N ASP A 607 31.38 1.19 36.72
CA ASP A 607 30.86 0.98 35.37
C ASP A 607 29.99 -0.27 35.20
N ILE A 608 29.29 -0.28 34.07
CA ILE A 608 28.56 -1.42 33.51
C ILE A 608 28.93 -1.54 32.02
N HIS A 609 29.35 -2.72 31.62
CA HIS A 609 29.67 -3.05 30.24
C HIS A 609 28.42 -3.38 29.41
N MET A 610 28.46 -3.09 28.11
CA MET A 610 27.32 -3.35 27.21
C MET A 610 26.92 -4.83 27.17
N ASN A 611 27.86 -5.75 27.34
CA ASN A 611 27.58 -7.19 27.35
C ASN A 611 26.73 -7.62 28.56
N GLN A 612 26.86 -6.94 29.71
CA GLN A 612 26.13 -7.26 30.94
C GLN A 612 24.63 -6.96 30.82
N ILE A 613 24.27 -6.04 29.93
CA ILE A 613 22.87 -5.70 29.62
C ILE A 613 22.43 -6.24 28.24
N GLY A 614 23.22 -7.12 27.61
CA GLY A 614 22.90 -7.69 26.29
C GLY A 614 23.00 -6.71 25.11
N PHE A 615 23.54 -5.51 25.30
CA PHE A 615 23.58 -4.44 24.30
C PHE A 615 24.85 -4.42 23.44
N GLU A 616 25.81 -5.31 23.69
CA GLU A 616 27.12 -5.30 23.01
C GLU A 616 27.01 -5.40 21.48
N ARG A 617 26.17 -6.31 20.95
CA ARG A 617 26.03 -6.47 19.49
C ARG A 617 25.43 -5.23 18.83
N HIS A 618 24.44 -4.63 19.47
CA HIS A 618 23.81 -3.37 19.03
C HIS A 618 24.83 -2.24 19.05
N TRP A 619 25.60 -2.13 20.14
CA TRP A 619 26.63 -1.11 20.27
C TRP A 619 27.75 -1.25 19.22
N LEU A 620 28.26 -2.47 18.98
CA LEU A 620 29.26 -2.71 17.94
C LEU A 620 28.72 -2.37 16.54
N HIS A 621 27.43 -2.64 16.28
CA HIS A 621 26.79 -2.23 15.04
C HIS A 621 26.68 -0.70 14.94
N PHE A 622 26.33 -0.02 16.04
CA PHE A 622 26.34 1.44 16.13
C PHE A 622 27.73 2.03 15.83
N LEU A 623 28.81 1.44 16.37
CA LEU A 623 30.18 1.83 16.04
C LEU A 623 30.46 1.70 14.54
N LYS A 624 30.05 0.58 13.94
CA LYS A 624 30.24 0.31 12.51
C LYS A 624 29.48 1.32 11.63
N ILE A 625 28.20 1.54 11.90
CA ILE A 625 27.32 2.30 11.01
C ILE A 625 27.51 3.82 11.17
N TYR A 626 27.70 4.30 12.41
CA TYR A 626 27.71 5.73 12.70
C TYR A 626 29.10 6.27 13.05
N ILE A 627 29.82 5.62 13.97
CA ILE A 627 31.10 6.14 14.48
C ILE A 627 32.21 6.03 13.44
N SER A 628 32.27 4.92 12.71
CA SER A 628 33.31 4.69 11.69
C SER A 628 33.32 5.77 10.60
N LYS A 629 32.15 6.35 10.27
CA LYS A 629 32.03 7.46 9.30
C LYS A 629 32.60 8.77 9.87
N LEU A 630 32.30 9.08 11.14
CA LEU A 630 32.86 10.26 11.81
C LEU A 630 34.36 10.14 12.04
N GLN A 631 34.83 8.93 12.38
CA GLN A 631 36.25 8.64 12.55
C GLN A 631 37.02 8.91 11.27
N GLN A 632 36.54 8.41 10.11
CA GLN A 632 37.20 8.64 8.83
C GLN A 632 37.25 10.12 8.45
N ARG A 633 36.27 10.92 8.91
CA ARG A 633 36.29 12.37 8.76
C ARG A 633 37.30 13.05 9.69
N ALA A 634 37.45 12.56 10.92
CA ALA A 634 38.38 13.08 11.92
C ALA A 634 39.84 12.79 11.57
N TYR A 635 40.13 11.56 11.16
CA TYR A 635 41.48 11.05 10.93
C TYR A 635 41.60 10.53 9.50
N GLU A 636 41.79 11.45 8.56
CA GLU A 636 41.95 11.13 7.15
C GLU A 636 43.10 10.13 6.93
N GLY A 637 42.81 9.04 6.23
CA GLY A 637 43.77 7.97 5.96
C GLY A 637 43.75 6.80 6.95
N TYR A 638 43.01 6.88 8.06
CA TYR A 638 42.76 5.73 8.94
C TYR A 638 41.43 5.05 8.61
N PHE A 639 41.46 3.74 8.35
CA PHE A 639 40.28 2.94 8.03
C PHE A 639 40.39 1.53 8.61
N HIS A 640 39.34 1.07 9.30
CA HIS A 640 39.19 -0.30 9.81
C HIS A 640 37.71 -0.70 9.81
N ASP A 641 37.34 -1.79 9.13
CA ASP A 641 35.97 -2.32 9.05
C ASP A 641 35.95 -3.85 9.24
N PRO A 642 35.18 -4.38 10.20
CA PRO A 642 34.43 -3.65 11.23
C PRO A 642 35.36 -3.01 12.27
N PRO A 643 34.97 -1.88 12.90
CA PRO A 643 35.68 -1.38 14.06
C PRO A 643 35.66 -2.43 15.17
N HIS A 644 36.78 -2.60 15.85
CA HIS A 644 36.90 -3.59 16.92
C HIS A 644 36.90 -2.89 18.27
N ALA A 645 35.95 -3.19 19.16
CA ALA A 645 35.94 -2.66 20.51
C ALA A 645 35.53 -3.73 21.52
N ILE A 646 36.44 -4.09 22.43
CA ILE A 646 36.18 -5.06 23.50
C ILE A 646 35.63 -4.34 24.74
N MET A 647 36.11 -3.13 25.01
CA MET A 647 35.73 -2.36 26.19
C MET A 647 34.70 -1.31 25.78
N ASN A 648 33.42 -1.62 26.00
CA ASN A 648 32.28 -0.73 25.77
C ASN A 648 31.46 -0.65 27.06
N PHE A 649 31.45 0.50 27.72
CA PHE A 649 30.90 0.60 29.07
C PHE A 649 30.42 2.02 29.40
N VAL A 650 29.37 2.09 30.22
CA VAL A 650 28.92 3.36 30.81
C VAL A 650 29.61 3.51 32.16
N VAL A 651 30.22 4.68 32.37
CA VAL A 651 30.84 5.06 33.64
C VAL A 651 29.91 6.01 34.39
N ARG A 652 29.83 5.82 35.70
CA ARG A 652 29.12 6.71 36.63
C ARG A 652 30.09 7.38 37.60
N TYR A 653 30.11 8.71 37.61
CA TYR A 653 30.88 9.48 38.58
C TYR A 653 29.96 10.15 39.60
N ARG A 654 30.26 9.95 40.89
CA ARG A 654 29.58 10.60 42.02
C ARG A 654 30.56 11.05 43.11
N PRO A 655 30.27 12.13 43.85
CA PRO A 655 31.10 12.60 44.98
C PRO A 655 31.35 11.54 46.07
N ASP A 656 30.35 10.70 46.33
CA ASP A 656 30.33 9.69 47.38
C ASP A 656 30.83 8.29 46.93
N GLU A 657 30.99 8.07 45.62
CA GLU A 657 31.51 6.82 45.05
C GLU A 657 32.90 7.05 44.43
N GLN A 658 32.99 7.15 43.10
CA GLN A 658 34.20 7.53 42.36
C GLN A 658 33.94 8.87 41.64
N PRO A 659 34.48 10.01 42.12
CA PRO A 659 34.20 11.32 41.54
C PRO A 659 35.18 11.75 40.45
N PHE A 660 36.31 11.07 40.28
CA PHE A 660 37.34 11.43 39.30
C PHE A 660 38.07 10.19 38.80
N LEU A 661 38.82 10.34 37.71
CA LEU A 661 39.67 9.29 37.15
C LEU A 661 41.10 9.81 37.03
N LYS A 662 42.05 9.08 37.61
CA LYS A 662 43.48 9.48 37.62
C LYS A 662 44.04 9.58 36.19
N PRO A 663 45.12 10.35 35.98
CA PRO A 663 45.82 10.39 34.70
C PRO A 663 46.18 9.01 34.13
N HIS A 664 45.77 8.72 32.89
CA HIS A 664 46.02 7.44 32.22
C HIS A 664 46.06 7.57 30.69
N HIS A 665 46.41 6.46 30.04
CA HIS A 665 46.21 6.20 28.61
C HIS A 665 45.16 5.11 28.46
N ASP A 666 44.41 5.17 27.36
CA ASP A 666 43.47 4.12 27.00
C ASP A 666 44.18 3.03 26.21
N SER A 667 43.69 1.80 26.35
CA SER A 667 44.14 0.70 25.51
C SER A 667 43.33 0.68 24.20
N SER A 668 43.47 1.72 23.40
CA SER A 668 42.77 1.92 22.12
C SER A 668 43.68 2.64 21.12
N THR A 669 43.37 2.50 19.83
CA THR A 669 43.91 3.42 18.82
C THR A 669 43.24 4.78 18.99
N PHE A 670 41.91 4.80 19.08
CA PHE A 670 41.14 5.97 19.46
C PHE A 670 40.02 5.61 20.44
N THR A 671 39.68 6.56 21.30
CA THR A 671 38.61 6.44 22.28
C THR A 671 37.46 7.36 21.88
N ILE A 672 36.24 6.87 22.07
CA ILE A 672 35.05 7.71 22.07
C ILE A 672 34.50 7.85 23.49
N ASN A 673 33.99 9.04 23.80
CA ASN A 673 33.42 9.40 25.09
C ASN A 673 32.18 10.28 24.87
N ILE A 674 31.00 9.70 25.06
CA ILE A 674 29.69 10.37 24.89
C ILE A 674 29.19 10.83 26.25
N ALA A 675 28.86 12.11 26.38
CA ALA A 675 28.16 12.62 27.55
C ALA A 675 26.68 12.22 27.50
N LEU A 676 26.20 11.55 28.56
CA LEU A 676 24.82 11.05 28.64
C LEU A 676 23.89 11.96 29.45
N ASN A 677 24.43 12.90 30.23
CA ASN A 677 23.61 13.85 30.97
C ASN A 677 24.28 15.24 31.06
N THR A 678 23.57 16.20 31.65
CA THR A 678 23.81 17.63 31.45
C THR A 678 24.58 18.24 32.64
N PRO A 679 25.73 18.90 32.41
CA PRO A 679 26.44 19.62 33.45
C PRO A 679 25.60 20.80 33.96
N ASP A 680 25.76 21.13 35.23
CA ASP A 680 25.05 22.16 35.99
C ASP A 680 23.52 21.94 36.13
N VAL A 681 23.01 20.81 35.64
CA VAL A 681 21.63 20.33 35.83
C VAL A 681 21.64 19.02 36.61
N ASP A 682 22.35 18.01 36.10
CA ASP A 682 22.42 16.67 36.68
C ASP A 682 23.66 16.47 37.58
N PHE A 683 24.73 17.22 37.30
CA PHE A 683 25.98 17.21 38.07
C PHE A 683 26.74 18.54 37.99
N GLU A 684 27.59 18.83 38.98
CA GLU A 684 28.52 19.98 38.96
C GLU A 684 29.98 19.49 38.88
N GLY A 685 30.85 20.26 38.22
CA GLY A 685 32.24 19.88 37.98
C GLY A 685 32.40 18.86 36.84
N GLY A 686 33.41 18.00 36.93
CA GLY A 686 33.65 16.97 35.91
C GLY A 686 34.32 17.50 34.63
N GLY A 687 34.28 16.66 33.59
CA GLY A 687 34.97 16.90 32.32
C GLY A 687 36.14 15.93 32.08
N CYS A 688 36.92 16.23 31.06
CA CYS A 688 38.16 15.54 30.71
C CYS A 688 39.28 16.56 30.49
N ARG A 689 40.47 16.30 31.04
CA ARG A 689 41.66 17.14 30.83
C ARG A 689 42.75 16.35 30.12
N PHE A 690 43.22 16.86 29.00
CA PHE A 690 44.37 16.35 28.25
C PHE A 690 45.64 17.04 28.71
N ILE A 691 46.45 16.33 29.50
CA ILE A 691 47.52 16.90 30.31
C ILE A 691 48.65 17.45 29.43
N ARG A 692 49.03 16.71 28.37
CA ARG A 692 50.07 17.14 27.43
C ARG A 692 49.77 18.50 26.77
N TYR A 693 48.50 18.84 26.61
CA TYR A 693 48.06 20.07 25.96
C TYR A 693 47.58 21.13 26.95
N ASN A 694 47.57 20.84 28.25
CA ASN A 694 46.93 21.64 29.29
C ASN A 694 45.53 22.15 28.89
N CYS A 695 44.76 21.27 28.25
CA CYS A 695 43.45 21.58 27.68
C CYS A 695 42.37 20.75 28.37
N SER A 696 41.24 21.37 28.71
CA SER A 696 40.14 20.74 29.42
C SER A 696 38.81 20.94 28.69
N VAL A 697 37.99 19.90 28.67
CA VAL A 697 36.61 19.93 28.20
C VAL A 697 35.70 19.65 29.40
N GLN A 698 35.11 20.70 29.99
CA GLN A 698 34.30 20.63 31.22
C GLN A 698 32.80 20.72 30.95
N SER A 699 32.38 21.64 30.09
CA SER A 699 30.98 21.82 29.68
C SER A 699 30.60 20.85 28.56
N THR A 700 30.66 19.54 28.85
CA THR A 700 30.25 18.51 27.89
C THR A 700 28.76 18.63 27.57
N LYS A 701 28.38 18.39 26.31
CA LYS A 701 27.00 18.49 25.83
C LYS A 701 26.39 17.09 25.82
N LYS A 702 25.20 16.92 26.39
CA LYS A 702 24.45 15.67 26.34
C LYS A 702 24.28 15.22 24.88
N GLY A 703 24.47 13.93 24.61
CA GLY A 703 24.40 13.34 23.27
C GLY A 703 25.57 13.66 22.34
N TRP A 704 26.58 14.41 22.81
CA TRP A 704 27.80 14.69 22.04
C TRP A 704 28.96 13.79 22.47
N MET A 705 29.79 13.44 21.49
CA MET A 705 30.91 12.51 21.62
C MET A 705 32.23 13.23 21.41
N LEU A 706 33.14 13.10 22.38
CA LEU A 706 34.56 13.35 22.18
C LEU A 706 35.20 12.14 21.51
N MET A 707 36.07 12.39 20.53
CA MET A 707 36.89 11.38 19.87
C MET A 707 38.36 11.83 19.92
N HIS A 708 39.24 11.01 20.47
CA HIS A 708 40.68 11.31 20.60
C HIS A 708 41.53 10.05 20.50
N PRO A 709 42.82 10.14 20.13
CA PRO A 709 43.75 9.01 20.22
C PRO A 709 43.83 8.44 21.65
N GLY A 710 43.94 7.12 21.80
CA GLY A 710 43.99 6.47 23.12
C GLY A 710 45.40 6.36 23.70
N ARG A 711 46.39 6.12 22.84
CA ARG A 711 47.79 5.86 23.20
C ARG A 711 48.72 7.01 22.88
N LEU A 712 49.89 7.01 23.53
CA LEU A 712 51.05 7.88 23.32
C LEU A 712 50.84 9.38 23.59
N THR A 713 49.86 10.00 22.96
CA THR A 713 49.76 11.48 22.85
C THR A 713 48.67 12.11 23.72
N HIS A 714 47.65 11.37 24.13
CA HIS A 714 46.51 11.92 24.86
C HIS A 714 46.43 11.36 26.28
N TYR A 715 47.52 11.55 27.04
CA TYR A 715 47.51 11.26 28.48
C TYR A 715 46.52 12.21 29.15
N HIS A 716 45.47 11.66 29.76
CA HIS A 716 44.31 12.44 30.18
C HIS A 716 43.76 11.99 31.53
N GLU A 717 43.00 12.87 32.18
CA GLU A 717 42.35 12.63 33.47
C GLU A 717 40.87 12.98 33.43
N GLY A 718 40.05 12.23 34.17
CA GLY A 718 38.65 12.56 34.42
C GLY A 718 38.58 13.55 35.59
N LEU A 719 38.11 14.76 35.33
CA LEU A 719 38.02 15.82 36.33
C LEU A 719 36.97 15.51 37.39
N HIS A 720 37.11 16.13 38.56
CA HIS A 720 36.31 15.82 39.74
C HIS A 720 34.85 16.29 39.59
N THR A 721 33.90 15.37 39.66
CA THR A 721 32.47 15.65 39.85
C THR A 721 32.25 16.03 41.32
N THR A 722 31.79 17.25 41.59
CA THR A 722 31.67 17.80 42.95
C THR A 722 30.27 17.63 43.53
N LYS A 723 29.25 17.45 42.69
CA LYS A 723 27.84 17.27 43.08
C LYS A 723 27.08 16.50 42.02
N GLY A 724 26.01 15.82 42.41
CA GLY A 724 25.13 15.09 41.50
C GLY A 724 25.78 13.83 40.93
N THR A 725 25.29 13.36 39.79
CA THR A 725 25.81 12.15 39.13
C THR A 725 26.11 12.43 37.67
N ARG A 726 27.32 12.11 37.21
CA ARG A 726 27.74 12.24 35.81
C ARG A 726 27.80 10.87 35.15
N TYR A 727 27.14 10.72 34.01
CA TYR A 727 27.21 9.50 33.19
C TYR A 727 27.89 9.78 31.85
N ILE A 728 28.78 8.87 31.45
CA ILE A 728 29.42 8.88 30.12
C ILE A 728 29.43 7.47 29.53
N MET A 729 29.23 7.36 28.21
CA MET A 729 29.44 6.11 27.48
C MET A 729 30.82 6.14 26.82
N VAL A 730 31.66 5.15 27.13
CA VAL A 730 33.04 5.07 26.66
C VAL A 730 33.23 3.82 25.81
N SER A 731 34.01 3.95 24.73
CA SER A 731 34.49 2.79 23.98
C SER A 731 35.93 2.93 23.56
N PHE A 732 36.71 1.89 23.83
CA PHE A 732 38.09 1.76 23.40
C PHE A 732 38.11 1.03 22.06
N VAL A 733 38.28 1.80 20.98
CA VAL A 733 38.18 1.30 19.62
C VAL A 733 39.56 1.02 19.04
N ASP A 734 39.67 -0.13 18.38
CA ASP A 734 40.86 -0.73 17.81
C ASP A 734 42.01 -0.85 18.83
N PRO A 735 41.82 -1.65 19.90
CA PRO A 735 42.77 -1.84 21.00
C PRO A 735 44.10 -2.49 20.63
#